data_AF-A0A3B9JFW7-F1
#
_entry.id   AF-A0A3B9JFW7-F1
#
_cell.length_a   1.000
_cell.length_b   1.000
_cell.length_c   1.000
_cell.angle_alpha   90.00
_cell.angle_beta   90.00
_cell.angle_gamma   90.00
#
_symmetry.space_group_name_H-M   'P 1'
#
loop_
_entity.id
_entity.type
_entity.pdbx_description
1 polymer ?
#
loop_
_entity_poly.entity_id
_entity_poly.type
_entity_poly.pdbx_seq_one_letter_code
_entity_poly.pdbx_strand_id
1 'polypeptide(L)'
;MMKRTNLIVSVIVILLIGALMDILSYQGTSLIIVAEEYIYYVYAALATIAAISATILTVVVNSFNEKYYGFSIKEIVNFRNEYLRVSRIIPIALFSIVISTVLLAMGLINSIVVILATVVILISSASQYTWKLISDDQFCVDRVLAEIDIVVKRKNINEIERIIKRLFTSLDYSIETYGTSNIDNHLDLIANTIEKSKESDDLFILIDAELKNLFKSVSTSIGFIPAIDKVLKLYNSMGSEYSHYDRREILHEPLQNIQYLNDKELSSSTMVEISNGLENQDYLEDSDKIFILYQYFKNVYFNEIINKRVRNSLLEDLITHVSNFRYSNENNYDSVKQKSLLYIVRDFILVNKEIEDSKDLLVRISKALYSERHSKSDKLYETTAIIYLSIYLYSEFETETLVEDHRKKLKSLIHASEQSIHTSRISFNAVLKTSFKQTVKALWNLSDQVYKDLSFLEYFPPQSGAKSIVWDIRAGINFAIFNYLLSYYEFGLLPYKMISNWDEIENKRVYISSMLDFFDHDTQTIKESRLGKMKEISEWIGIRDSLPFDVQKEMFKKLNEEMQILEDNTLGEVVDYVPKVSEINVQLKQQFENFRHFYGYRESINIKDVKEMHFRPFIEDLQYCNNGLNISSRLARNFESFINEQIKKELPMVQLSFDLDGVKVLLNQLRERRFNKRNYTYVDDWGLDKEVRESEEYKELVTKIKGISFEKTSPINSHIFYKDGCLDYNIEITEYNHEFLTDDECSVYVENYKVGEGLYKIKDAYLNKSKAMEVIKKGYRKELVSFKYKSNLDSDCGIRIGFKYNR
;
A
#
# COMPACT_ATOMS: atom_id res chain seq x y z
N MET A 1 9.11 -36.52 -47.14
CA MET A 1 9.54 -36.87 -45.77
C MET A 1 8.59 -37.92 -45.19
N MET A 2 9.03 -39.16 -45.02
CA MET A 2 8.16 -40.21 -44.47
C MET A 2 7.97 -40.01 -42.97
N LYS A 3 6.71 -40.00 -42.50
CA LYS A 3 6.41 -40.09 -41.07
C LYS A 3 6.98 -41.40 -40.52
N ARG A 4 7.45 -41.38 -39.27
CA ARG A 4 8.07 -42.53 -38.58
C ARG A 4 7.27 -43.83 -38.76
N THR A 5 5.95 -43.76 -38.69
CA THR A 5 5.05 -44.91 -38.84
C THR A 5 5.15 -45.53 -40.25
N ASN A 6 5.12 -44.71 -41.30
CA ASN A 6 5.25 -45.17 -42.68
C ASN A 6 6.65 -45.72 -42.94
N LEU A 7 7.68 -45.10 -42.37
CA LEU A 7 9.05 -45.56 -42.55
C LEU A 7 9.31 -46.90 -41.85
N ILE A 8 8.81 -47.09 -40.63
CA ILE A 8 8.91 -48.39 -39.93
C ILE A 8 8.19 -49.49 -40.73
N VAL A 9 7.00 -49.23 -41.25
CA VAL A 9 6.26 -50.20 -42.07
C VAL A 9 7.03 -50.55 -43.34
N SER A 10 7.56 -49.56 -44.06
CA SER A 10 8.36 -49.81 -45.27
C SER A 10 9.64 -50.60 -44.98
N VAL A 11 10.33 -50.30 -43.87
CA VAL A 11 11.54 -51.05 -43.46
C VAL A 11 11.21 -52.50 -43.14
N ILE A 12 10.11 -52.77 -42.41
CA ILE A 12 9.70 -54.15 -42.07
C ILE A 12 9.35 -54.93 -43.34
N VAL A 13 8.59 -54.34 -44.26
CA VAL A 13 8.22 -54.97 -45.53
C VAL A 13 9.44 -55.29 -46.37
N ILE A 14 10.39 -54.35 -46.48
CA ILE A 14 11.64 -54.53 -47.24
C ILE A 14 12.47 -55.67 -46.63
N LEU A 15 12.64 -55.73 -45.31
CA LEU A 15 13.36 -56.81 -44.62
C LEU A 15 12.70 -58.19 -44.81
N LEU A 16 11.37 -58.27 -44.75
CA LEU A 16 10.63 -59.52 -44.98
C LEU A 16 10.81 -60.04 -46.41
N ILE A 17 10.83 -59.13 -47.40
CA ILE A 17 11.08 -59.49 -48.81
C ILE A 17 12.49 -60.07 -48.98
N GLY A 18 13.51 -59.48 -48.33
CA GLY A 18 14.88 -60.00 -48.37
C GLY A 18 15.02 -61.40 -47.81
N ALA A 19 14.42 -61.64 -46.64
CA ALA A 19 14.43 -62.97 -46.01
C ALA A 19 13.70 -64.02 -46.87
N LEU A 20 12.55 -63.66 -47.47
CA LEU A 20 11.83 -64.54 -48.39
C LEU A 20 12.64 -64.87 -49.64
N MET A 21 13.34 -63.89 -50.23
CA MET A 21 14.18 -64.10 -51.41
C MET A 21 15.39 -64.99 -51.12
N ASP A 22 15.97 -64.91 -49.91
CA ASP A 22 17.04 -65.82 -49.50
C ASP A 22 16.53 -67.26 -49.25
N ILE A 23 15.35 -67.42 -48.65
CA ILE A 23 14.72 -68.75 -48.49
C ILE A 23 14.44 -69.40 -49.84
N LEU A 24 13.90 -68.64 -50.79
CA LEU A 24 13.64 -69.10 -52.16
C LEU A 24 14.93 -69.43 -52.92
N SER A 25 15.97 -68.61 -52.75
CA SER A 25 17.30 -68.87 -53.34
C SER A 25 17.94 -70.14 -52.78
N TYR A 26 17.78 -70.41 -51.47
CA TYR A 26 18.26 -71.65 -50.83
C TYR A 26 17.47 -72.89 -51.29
N GLN A 27 16.22 -72.72 -51.71
CA GLN A 27 15.37 -73.77 -52.29
C GLN A 27 15.62 -73.98 -53.80
N GLY A 28 16.58 -73.27 -54.41
CA GLY A 28 16.99 -73.44 -55.80
C GLY A 28 16.16 -72.63 -56.82
N THR A 29 15.26 -71.77 -56.38
CA THR A 29 14.48 -70.85 -57.23
C THR A 29 15.05 -69.44 -57.14
N SER A 30 16.14 -69.18 -57.87
CA SER A 30 16.75 -67.84 -57.92
C SER A 30 16.08 -66.95 -58.97
N LEU A 31 15.44 -65.86 -58.54
CA LEU A 31 14.96 -64.78 -59.42
C LEU A 31 16.10 -63.88 -59.93
N ILE A 32 17.25 -63.87 -59.26
CA ILE A 32 18.42 -63.05 -59.60
C ILE A 32 19.67 -63.92 -59.39
N ILE A 33 20.45 -64.14 -60.46
CA ILE A 33 21.75 -64.85 -60.41
C ILE A 33 22.84 -63.77 -60.30
N VAL A 34 23.64 -63.80 -59.23
CA VAL A 34 24.73 -62.84 -59.04
C VAL A 34 26.04 -63.57 -58.78
N ALA A 35 27.15 -63.02 -59.29
CA ALA A 35 28.48 -63.57 -59.11
C ALA A 35 28.86 -63.62 -57.61
N GLU A 36 29.62 -64.64 -57.18
CA GLU A 36 30.02 -64.81 -55.77
C GLU A 36 30.77 -63.59 -55.20
N GLU A 37 31.50 -62.85 -56.05
CA GLU A 37 32.21 -61.64 -55.65
C GLU A 37 31.27 -60.46 -55.32
N TYR A 38 30.03 -60.48 -55.81
CA TYR A 38 29.05 -59.40 -55.63
C TYR A 38 28.69 -59.15 -54.16
N ILE A 39 28.66 -60.21 -53.33
CA ILE A 39 28.31 -60.09 -51.91
C ILE A 39 29.30 -59.21 -51.15
N TYR A 40 30.59 -59.30 -51.50
CA TYR A 40 31.66 -58.50 -50.89
C TYR A 40 31.58 -57.04 -51.31
N TYR A 41 31.23 -56.76 -52.57
CA TYR A 41 31.00 -55.39 -53.05
C TYR A 41 29.79 -54.73 -52.38
N VAL A 42 28.68 -55.46 -52.21
CA VAL A 42 27.47 -54.94 -51.55
C VAL A 42 27.73 -54.70 -50.06
N TYR A 43 28.41 -55.62 -49.39
CA TYR A 43 28.81 -55.45 -47.99
C TYR A 43 29.76 -54.25 -47.81
N ALA A 44 30.78 -54.11 -48.67
CA ALA A 44 31.70 -52.98 -48.64
C ALA A 44 30.95 -51.64 -48.88
N ALA A 45 30.00 -51.61 -49.82
CA ALA A 45 29.16 -50.45 -50.07
C ALA A 45 28.30 -50.09 -48.84
N LEU A 46 27.70 -51.09 -48.18
CA LEU A 46 26.92 -50.90 -46.95
C LEU A 46 27.77 -50.32 -45.83
N ALA A 47 28.91 -50.94 -45.53
CA ALA A 47 29.82 -50.48 -44.48
C ALA A 47 30.32 -49.06 -44.75
N THR A 48 30.67 -48.76 -46.01
CA THR A 48 31.13 -47.44 -46.45
C THR A 48 30.04 -46.39 -46.31
N ILE A 49 28.84 -46.64 -46.85
CA ILE A 49 27.72 -45.69 -46.80
C ILE A 49 27.31 -45.44 -45.35
N ALA A 50 27.16 -46.49 -44.54
CA ALA A 50 26.80 -46.39 -43.14
C ALA A 50 27.82 -45.56 -42.34
N ALA A 51 29.12 -45.87 -42.45
CA ALA A 51 30.16 -45.19 -41.68
C ALA A 51 30.37 -43.73 -42.12
N ILE A 52 30.48 -43.48 -43.43
CA ILE A 52 30.72 -42.13 -43.96
C ILE A 52 29.51 -41.25 -43.68
N SER A 53 28.29 -41.72 -43.97
CA SER A 53 27.09 -40.91 -43.79
C SER A 53 26.79 -40.65 -42.31
N ALA A 54 27.01 -41.63 -41.43
CA ALA A 54 26.90 -41.41 -39.98
C ALA A 54 27.90 -40.35 -39.49
N THR A 55 29.14 -40.38 -40.01
CA THR A 55 30.18 -39.41 -39.67
C THR A 55 29.82 -38.02 -40.16
N ILE A 56 29.47 -37.86 -41.45
CA ILE A 56 29.08 -36.57 -42.04
C ILE A 56 27.89 -35.98 -41.28
N LEU A 57 26.85 -36.78 -41.05
CA LEU A 57 25.64 -36.30 -40.39
C LEU A 57 25.90 -35.92 -38.93
N THR A 58 26.79 -36.62 -38.24
CA THR A 58 27.24 -36.24 -36.88
C THR A 58 28.06 -34.95 -36.89
N VAL A 59 28.98 -34.79 -37.84
CA VAL A 59 29.80 -33.58 -37.98
C VAL A 59 28.89 -32.38 -38.26
N VAL A 60 28.03 -32.49 -39.28
CA VAL A 60 27.09 -31.45 -39.69
C VAL A 60 26.21 -31.02 -38.53
N VAL A 61 25.59 -31.94 -37.79
CA VAL A 61 24.72 -31.60 -36.65
C VAL A 61 25.49 -30.94 -35.49
N ASN A 62 26.78 -31.23 -35.31
CA ASN A 62 27.60 -30.62 -34.25
C ASN A 62 28.29 -29.32 -34.68
N SER A 63 28.33 -28.99 -35.98
CA SER A 63 29.02 -27.80 -36.48
C SER A 63 28.21 -26.50 -36.33
N PHE A 64 26.89 -26.58 -36.11
CA PHE A 64 26.05 -25.39 -35.98
C PHE A 64 25.88 -24.99 -34.51
N ASN A 65 26.22 -23.74 -34.22
CA ASN A 65 26.08 -23.13 -32.90
C ASN A 65 24.81 -22.28 -32.74
N GLU A 66 24.03 -22.12 -33.80
CA GLU A 66 22.79 -21.35 -33.79
C GLU A 66 21.75 -21.96 -32.84
N LYS A 67 21.07 -21.08 -32.11
CA LYS A 67 20.05 -21.44 -31.12
C LYS A 67 18.73 -20.75 -31.44
N TYR A 68 17.65 -21.51 -31.43
CA TYR A 68 16.27 -21.01 -31.61
C TYR A 68 15.54 -21.11 -30.28
N TYR A 69 15.15 -19.98 -29.69
CA TYR A 69 14.57 -19.89 -28.34
C TYR A 69 15.37 -20.68 -27.29
N GLY A 70 16.69 -20.61 -27.40
CA GLY A 70 17.64 -21.28 -26.51
C GLY A 70 18.00 -22.71 -26.91
N PHE A 71 17.33 -23.35 -27.87
CA PHE A 71 17.60 -24.73 -28.31
C PHE A 71 18.54 -24.77 -29.50
N SER A 72 19.64 -25.52 -29.37
CA SER A 72 20.59 -25.76 -30.47
C SER A 72 20.01 -26.75 -31.49
N ILE A 73 20.46 -26.67 -32.74
CA ILE A 73 20.08 -27.63 -33.79
C ILE A 73 20.33 -29.08 -33.33
N LYS A 74 21.43 -29.33 -32.61
CA LYS A 74 21.75 -30.63 -32.00
C LYS A 74 20.64 -31.17 -31.08
N GLU A 75 19.98 -30.29 -30.36
CA GLU A 75 18.87 -30.67 -29.47
C GLU A 75 17.56 -30.82 -30.23
N ILE A 76 17.28 -29.91 -31.18
CA ILE A 76 16.06 -29.93 -32.01
C ILE A 76 15.96 -31.24 -32.81
N VAL A 77 17.09 -31.71 -33.35
CA VAL A 77 17.23 -32.99 -34.05
C VAL A 77 16.78 -34.20 -33.19
N ASN A 78 16.79 -34.05 -31.87
CA ASN A 78 16.50 -35.11 -30.89
C ASN A 78 15.14 -34.99 -30.19
N PHE A 79 14.33 -33.98 -30.52
CA PHE A 79 12.99 -33.78 -29.97
C PHE A 79 12.04 -34.97 -30.20
N ARG A 80 10.97 -35.04 -29.41
CA ARG A 80 10.04 -36.19 -29.38
C ARG A 80 9.01 -36.08 -30.52
N ASN A 81 9.48 -36.20 -31.76
CA ASN A 81 8.68 -35.92 -32.96
C ASN A 81 8.11 -37.16 -33.68
N GLU A 82 7.21 -36.91 -34.64
CA GLU A 82 6.72 -37.88 -35.65
C GLU A 82 7.82 -38.32 -36.65
N TYR A 83 9.02 -37.76 -36.58
CA TYR A 83 10.16 -38.07 -37.45
C TYR A 83 11.22 -38.88 -36.70
N LEU A 84 12.05 -39.62 -37.43
CA LEU A 84 13.08 -40.45 -36.81
C LEU A 84 14.21 -39.60 -36.24
N ARG A 85 14.55 -39.83 -34.97
CA ARG A 85 15.67 -39.16 -34.31
C ARG A 85 16.98 -39.61 -34.94
N VAL A 86 17.79 -38.65 -35.36
CA VAL A 86 19.15 -38.90 -35.87
C VAL A 86 19.99 -39.70 -34.87
N SER A 87 19.86 -39.41 -33.56
CA SER A 87 20.52 -40.16 -32.48
C SER A 87 20.16 -41.65 -32.42
N ARG A 88 19.05 -42.06 -33.03
CA ARG A 88 18.68 -43.48 -33.16
C ARG A 88 19.10 -44.07 -34.50
N ILE A 89 19.11 -43.27 -35.57
CA ILE A 89 19.48 -43.73 -36.91
C ILE A 89 20.98 -44.07 -37.00
N ILE A 90 21.85 -43.26 -36.40
CA ILE A 90 23.29 -43.49 -36.44
C ILE A 90 23.67 -44.85 -35.79
N PRO A 91 23.23 -45.18 -34.56
CA PRO A 91 23.46 -46.50 -33.98
C PRO A 91 22.86 -47.65 -34.81
N ILE A 92 21.65 -47.46 -35.39
CA ILE A 92 21.01 -48.49 -36.22
C ILE A 92 21.81 -48.74 -37.51
N ALA A 93 22.32 -47.69 -38.15
CA ALA A 93 23.14 -47.79 -39.36
C ALA A 93 24.53 -48.41 -39.08
N LEU A 94 25.09 -48.19 -37.90
CA LEU A 94 26.34 -48.86 -37.50
C LEU A 94 26.09 -50.31 -37.08
N PHE A 95 24.98 -50.60 -36.40
CA PHE A 95 24.60 -51.95 -36.01
C PHE A 95 24.25 -52.82 -37.22
N SER A 96 23.70 -52.24 -38.29
CA SER A 96 23.45 -52.98 -39.52
C SER A 96 24.73 -53.51 -40.16
N ILE A 97 25.89 -52.85 -39.97
CA ILE A 97 27.19 -53.39 -40.38
C ILE A 97 27.48 -54.70 -39.64
N VAL A 98 27.24 -54.75 -38.34
CA VAL A 98 27.45 -55.95 -37.51
C VAL A 98 26.53 -57.09 -37.99
N ILE A 99 25.24 -56.80 -38.18
CA ILE A 99 24.28 -57.79 -38.71
C ILE A 99 24.73 -58.27 -40.09
N SER A 100 25.07 -57.37 -41.00
CA SER A 100 25.52 -57.72 -42.35
C SER A 100 26.82 -58.52 -42.36
N THR A 101 27.68 -58.37 -41.34
CA THR A 101 28.90 -59.19 -41.19
C THR A 101 28.55 -60.64 -40.85
N VAL A 102 27.56 -60.85 -39.98
CA VAL A 102 27.05 -62.19 -39.67
C VAL A 102 26.36 -62.81 -40.89
N LEU A 103 25.55 -62.04 -41.61
CA LEU A 103 24.87 -62.50 -42.83
C LEU A 103 25.85 -62.80 -43.98
N LEU A 104 26.95 -62.05 -44.06
CA LEU A 104 28.03 -62.29 -45.02
C LEU A 104 28.69 -63.65 -44.75
N ALA A 105 28.95 -63.99 -43.48
CA ALA A 105 29.47 -65.30 -43.10
C ALA A 105 28.50 -66.46 -43.42
N MET A 106 27.19 -66.17 -43.49
CA MET A 106 26.14 -67.12 -43.86
C MET A 106 25.82 -67.14 -45.37
N GLY A 107 26.45 -66.29 -46.19
CA GLY A 107 26.22 -66.23 -47.64
C GLY A 107 24.87 -65.64 -48.07
N LEU A 108 24.19 -64.88 -47.21
CA LEU A 108 22.83 -64.37 -47.44
C LEU A 108 22.82 -63.04 -48.21
N ILE A 109 23.00 -63.12 -49.52
CA ILE A 109 23.22 -61.96 -50.39
C ILE A 109 22.00 -61.03 -50.50
N ASN A 110 20.78 -61.55 -50.60
CA ASN A 110 19.60 -60.70 -50.79
C ASN A 110 19.25 -59.95 -49.51
N SER A 111 19.44 -60.57 -48.33
CA SER A 111 19.31 -59.89 -47.05
C SER A 111 20.30 -58.75 -46.89
N ILE A 112 21.56 -58.91 -47.33
CA ILE A 112 22.55 -57.82 -47.28
C ILE A 112 22.18 -56.68 -48.23
N VAL A 113 21.70 -56.98 -49.45
CA VAL A 113 21.20 -55.96 -50.40
C VAL A 113 20.01 -55.20 -49.83
N VAL A 114 19.10 -55.91 -49.16
CA VAL A 114 17.91 -55.34 -48.55
C VAL A 114 18.25 -54.48 -47.33
N ILE A 115 19.21 -54.88 -46.51
CA ILE A 115 19.74 -54.05 -45.42
C ILE A 115 20.43 -52.82 -45.99
N LEU A 116 21.21 -52.94 -47.06
CA LEU A 116 21.82 -51.80 -47.75
C LEU A 116 20.76 -50.80 -48.20
N ALA A 117 19.71 -51.26 -48.91
CA ALA A 117 18.60 -50.40 -49.34
C ALA A 117 17.90 -49.72 -48.15
N THR A 118 17.69 -50.46 -47.06
CA THR A 118 17.11 -49.95 -45.81
C THR A 118 17.97 -48.84 -45.19
N VAL A 119 19.29 -49.05 -45.11
CA VAL A 119 20.27 -48.09 -44.57
C VAL A 119 20.30 -46.83 -45.44
N VAL A 120 20.29 -46.98 -46.77
CA VAL A 120 20.23 -45.85 -47.70
C VAL A 120 18.95 -45.02 -47.52
N ILE A 121 17.78 -45.67 -47.37
CA ILE A 121 16.50 -44.97 -47.15
C ILE A 121 16.50 -44.23 -45.80
N LEU A 122 17.02 -44.86 -44.74
CA LEU A 122 17.12 -44.27 -43.40
C LEU A 122 18.04 -43.05 -43.40
N ILE A 123 19.24 -43.17 -43.98
CA ILE A 123 20.22 -42.09 -44.09
C ILE A 123 19.67 -40.97 -44.97
N SER A 124 19.10 -41.28 -46.14
CA SER A 124 18.52 -40.27 -47.03
C SER A 124 17.41 -39.48 -46.34
N SER A 125 16.54 -40.16 -45.60
CA SER A 125 15.49 -39.50 -44.81
C SER A 125 16.05 -38.62 -43.69
N ALA A 126 17.10 -39.08 -43.00
CA ALA A 126 17.79 -38.33 -41.96
C ALA A 126 18.50 -37.09 -42.53
N SER A 127 19.15 -37.23 -43.67
CA SER A 127 19.84 -36.16 -44.38
C SER A 127 18.87 -35.11 -44.89
N GLN A 128 17.72 -35.50 -45.46
CA GLN A 128 16.67 -34.55 -45.85
C GLN A 128 16.12 -33.76 -44.66
N TYR A 129 15.91 -34.43 -43.52
CA TYR A 129 15.46 -33.77 -42.29
C TYR A 129 16.51 -32.80 -41.74
N THR A 130 17.77 -33.23 -41.68
CA THR A 130 18.89 -32.42 -41.20
C THR A 130 19.14 -31.22 -42.12
N TRP A 131 19.06 -31.43 -43.43
CA TRP A 131 19.18 -30.35 -44.42
C TRP A 131 18.10 -29.28 -44.22
N LYS A 132 16.85 -29.70 -44.02
CA LYS A 132 15.76 -28.75 -43.77
C LYS A 132 15.95 -27.96 -42.47
N LEU A 133 16.48 -28.59 -41.41
CA LEU A 133 16.82 -27.88 -40.17
C LEU A 133 17.95 -26.85 -40.34
N ILE A 134 18.78 -26.97 -41.37
CA ILE A 134 19.88 -26.03 -41.65
C ILE A 134 19.42 -24.93 -42.61
N SER A 135 18.48 -25.23 -43.52
CA SER A 135 18.09 -24.30 -44.59
C SER A 135 16.85 -23.47 -44.29
N ASP A 136 16.07 -23.81 -43.26
CA ASP A 136 14.74 -23.25 -43.00
C ASP A 136 14.57 -22.92 -41.50
N ASP A 137 14.83 -21.67 -41.14
CA ASP A 137 14.73 -21.16 -39.76
C ASP A 137 13.31 -21.30 -39.19
N GLN A 138 12.29 -21.08 -40.02
CA GLN A 138 10.89 -21.20 -39.59
C GLN A 138 10.57 -22.65 -39.21
N PHE A 139 11.13 -23.61 -39.95
CA PHE A 139 10.99 -25.01 -39.60
C PHE A 139 11.63 -25.35 -38.24
N CYS A 140 12.75 -24.70 -37.86
CA CYS A 140 13.34 -24.85 -36.53
C CYS A 140 12.42 -24.27 -35.43
N VAL A 141 11.87 -23.07 -35.65
CA VAL A 141 10.92 -22.41 -34.74
C VAL A 141 9.69 -23.30 -34.51
N ASP A 142 9.05 -23.78 -35.57
CA ASP A 142 7.86 -24.64 -35.48
C ASP A 142 8.11 -25.92 -34.67
N ARG A 143 9.35 -26.44 -34.72
CA ARG A 143 9.75 -27.64 -33.97
C ARG A 143 9.92 -27.38 -32.50
N VAL A 144 10.48 -26.23 -32.13
CA VAL A 144 10.58 -25.81 -30.73
C VAL A 144 9.18 -25.63 -30.13
N LEU A 145 8.29 -24.93 -30.85
CA LEU A 145 6.89 -24.74 -30.44
C LEU A 145 6.17 -26.08 -30.19
N ALA A 146 6.33 -27.04 -31.10
CA ALA A 146 5.71 -28.35 -30.96
C ALA A 146 6.24 -29.16 -29.75
N GLU A 147 7.54 -29.09 -29.45
CA GLU A 147 8.12 -29.79 -28.29
C GLU A 147 7.63 -29.16 -26.97
N ILE A 148 7.56 -27.83 -26.89
CA ILE A 148 7.03 -27.11 -25.72
C ILE A 148 5.57 -27.55 -25.47
N ASP A 149 4.72 -27.56 -26.50
CA ASP A 149 3.34 -28.02 -26.39
C ASP A 149 3.22 -29.47 -25.92
N ILE A 150 4.12 -30.36 -26.36
CA ILE A 150 4.16 -31.76 -25.92
C ILE A 150 4.52 -31.86 -24.44
N VAL A 151 5.50 -31.09 -23.98
CA VAL A 151 5.96 -31.09 -22.58
C VAL A 151 4.88 -30.52 -21.66
N VAL A 152 4.29 -29.39 -22.04
CA VAL A 152 3.21 -28.74 -21.27
C VAL A 152 1.98 -29.64 -21.17
N LYS A 153 1.55 -30.29 -22.26
CA LYS A 153 0.42 -31.26 -22.23
C LYS A 153 0.64 -32.45 -21.29
N ARG A 154 1.90 -32.82 -21.02
CA ARG A 154 2.23 -33.91 -20.09
C ARG A 154 2.24 -33.50 -18.63
N LYS A 155 2.17 -32.20 -18.32
CA LYS A 155 2.15 -31.65 -16.96
C LYS A 155 3.32 -32.09 -16.07
N ASN A 156 4.52 -32.21 -16.66
CA ASN A 156 5.73 -32.52 -15.90
C ASN A 156 6.41 -31.23 -15.43
N ILE A 157 6.19 -30.86 -14.17
CA ILE A 157 6.63 -29.58 -13.58
C ILE A 157 8.14 -29.34 -13.76
N ASN A 158 8.97 -30.35 -13.45
CA ASN A 158 10.43 -30.23 -13.59
C ASN A 158 10.89 -29.98 -15.05
N GLU A 159 10.22 -30.58 -16.03
CA GLU A 159 10.53 -30.34 -17.45
C GLU A 159 10.03 -28.95 -17.89
N ILE A 160 8.89 -28.49 -17.35
CA ILE A 160 8.31 -27.16 -17.60
C ILE A 160 9.22 -26.06 -17.02
N GLU A 161 9.63 -26.16 -15.76
CA GLU A 161 10.56 -25.20 -15.13
C GLU A 161 11.85 -25.05 -15.93
N ARG A 162 12.42 -26.17 -16.40
CA ARG A 162 13.64 -26.15 -17.20
C ARG A 162 13.44 -25.45 -18.54
N ILE A 163 12.28 -25.63 -19.18
CA ILE A 163 11.93 -24.91 -20.42
C ILE A 163 11.78 -23.43 -20.13
N ILE A 164 11.06 -23.05 -19.08
CA ILE A 164 10.82 -21.65 -18.72
C ILE A 164 12.15 -20.93 -18.45
N LYS A 165 13.00 -21.45 -17.56
CA LYS A 165 14.35 -20.90 -17.31
C LYS A 165 15.16 -20.72 -18.59
N ARG A 166 15.07 -21.70 -19.49
CA ARG A 166 15.79 -21.67 -20.77
C ARG A 166 15.24 -20.59 -21.70
N LEU A 167 13.93 -20.43 -21.78
CA LEU A 167 13.30 -19.39 -22.60
C LEU A 167 13.73 -17.99 -22.10
N PHE A 168 13.66 -17.75 -20.80
CA PHE A 168 14.12 -16.49 -20.19
C PHE A 168 15.60 -16.21 -20.47
N THR A 169 16.50 -17.15 -20.12
CA THR A 169 17.96 -16.99 -20.35
C THR A 169 18.35 -16.88 -21.82
N SER A 170 17.54 -17.40 -22.74
CA SER A 170 17.83 -17.34 -24.18
C SER A 170 17.39 -16.05 -24.86
N LEU A 171 16.64 -15.18 -24.18
CA LEU A 171 16.20 -13.93 -24.79
C LEU A 171 17.37 -13.01 -25.10
N ASP A 172 18.35 -12.89 -24.22
CA ASP A 172 19.55 -12.06 -24.45
C ASP A 172 20.25 -12.46 -25.75
N TYR A 173 20.47 -13.77 -25.94
CA TYR A 173 21.01 -14.32 -27.17
C TYR A 173 20.13 -14.01 -28.39
N SER A 174 18.80 -14.08 -28.23
CA SER A 174 17.83 -13.79 -29.28
C SER A 174 17.89 -12.32 -29.73
N ILE A 175 18.02 -11.40 -28.77
CA ILE A 175 18.17 -9.96 -29.03
C ILE A 175 19.49 -9.67 -29.73
N GLU A 176 20.60 -10.25 -29.25
CA GLU A 176 21.93 -10.07 -29.84
C GLU A 176 22.03 -10.63 -31.27
N THR A 177 21.38 -11.77 -31.54
CA THR A 177 21.53 -12.49 -32.82
C THR A 177 20.50 -12.05 -33.86
N TYR A 178 19.23 -11.88 -33.46
CA TYR A 178 18.10 -11.65 -34.37
C TYR A 178 17.53 -10.22 -34.28
N GLY A 179 18.06 -9.39 -33.38
CA GLY A 179 17.67 -7.99 -33.21
C GLY A 179 16.43 -7.77 -32.33
N THR A 180 16.17 -6.50 -32.05
CA THR A 180 15.11 -6.06 -31.11
C THR A 180 13.68 -6.35 -31.60
N SER A 181 13.50 -6.57 -32.91
CA SER A 181 12.19 -6.95 -33.49
C SER A 181 11.72 -8.34 -33.06
N ASN A 182 12.62 -9.21 -32.58
CA ASN A 182 12.26 -10.57 -32.15
C ASN A 182 11.82 -10.66 -30.68
N ILE A 183 11.92 -9.55 -29.92
CA ILE A 183 11.52 -9.49 -28.51
C ILE A 183 10.05 -9.89 -28.35
N ASP A 184 9.16 -9.36 -29.19
CA ASP A 184 7.72 -9.60 -29.08
C ASP A 184 7.37 -11.08 -29.28
N ASN A 185 7.91 -11.69 -30.34
CA ASN A 185 7.70 -13.12 -30.63
C ASN A 185 8.18 -14.03 -29.49
N HIS A 186 9.31 -13.68 -28.87
CA HIS A 186 9.90 -14.47 -27.79
C HIS A 186 9.13 -14.29 -26.48
N LEU A 187 8.69 -13.07 -26.16
CA LEU A 187 7.83 -12.81 -25.00
C LEU A 187 6.46 -13.48 -25.14
N ASP A 188 5.85 -13.44 -26.33
CA ASP A 188 4.59 -14.14 -26.62
C ASP A 188 4.74 -15.66 -26.44
N LEU A 189 5.89 -16.23 -26.80
CA LEU A 189 6.16 -17.65 -26.55
C LEU A 189 6.25 -17.96 -25.04
N ILE A 190 6.91 -17.11 -24.26
CA ILE A 190 6.98 -17.26 -22.80
C ILE A 190 5.56 -17.18 -22.21
N ALA A 191 4.77 -16.17 -22.59
CA ALA A 191 3.39 -15.99 -22.14
C ALA A 191 2.54 -17.24 -22.42
N ASN A 192 2.53 -17.71 -23.66
CA ASN A 192 1.78 -18.90 -24.07
C ASN A 192 2.22 -20.16 -23.30
N THR A 193 3.51 -20.29 -22.99
CA THR A 193 4.04 -21.43 -22.23
C THR A 193 3.55 -21.39 -20.77
N ILE A 194 3.55 -20.20 -20.16
CA ILE A 194 3.05 -19.98 -18.80
C ILE A 194 1.55 -20.26 -18.74
N GLU A 195 0.74 -19.66 -19.62
CA GLU A 195 -0.72 -19.82 -19.64
C GLU A 195 -1.14 -21.30 -19.78
N LYS A 196 -0.45 -22.06 -20.65
CA LYS A 196 -0.76 -23.48 -20.87
C LYS A 196 -0.30 -24.39 -19.73
N SER A 197 0.65 -23.96 -18.89
CA SER A 197 1.30 -24.81 -17.90
C SER A 197 0.40 -25.20 -16.71
N LYS A 198 -0.49 -24.28 -16.27
CA LYS A 198 -1.37 -24.39 -15.08
C LYS A 198 -0.67 -24.75 -13.76
N GLU A 199 -1.17 -24.14 -12.70
CA GLU A 199 -0.43 -23.60 -11.55
C GLU A 199 0.20 -24.59 -10.56
N SER A 200 1.42 -24.25 -10.12
CA SER A 200 2.02 -24.64 -8.84
C SER A 200 2.75 -23.43 -8.27
N ASP A 201 2.63 -23.15 -6.97
CA ASP A 201 3.24 -21.99 -6.29
C ASP A 201 4.75 -21.85 -6.57
N ASP A 202 5.47 -22.97 -6.68
CA ASP A 202 6.91 -23.01 -6.99
C ASP A 202 7.26 -22.43 -8.38
N LEU A 203 6.35 -22.59 -9.35
CA LEU A 203 6.53 -22.06 -10.70
C LEU A 203 6.39 -20.54 -10.73
N PHE A 204 5.54 -19.98 -9.88
CA PHE A 204 5.34 -18.54 -9.77
C PHE A 204 6.57 -17.84 -9.20
N ILE A 205 7.13 -18.37 -8.09
CA ILE A 205 8.36 -17.84 -7.48
C ILE A 205 9.50 -17.81 -8.49
N LEU A 206 9.62 -18.87 -9.31
CA LEU A 206 10.60 -18.94 -10.37
C LEU A 206 10.38 -17.84 -11.42
N ILE A 207 9.14 -17.67 -11.89
CA ILE A 207 8.82 -16.70 -12.93
C ILE A 207 9.09 -15.27 -12.45
N ASP A 208 8.75 -14.92 -11.22
CA ASP A 208 9.03 -13.58 -10.66
C ASP A 208 10.53 -13.24 -10.66
N ALA A 209 11.37 -14.19 -10.22
CA ALA A 209 12.82 -14.02 -10.23
C ALA A 209 13.39 -13.82 -11.65
N GLU A 210 12.86 -14.54 -12.64
CA GLU A 210 13.29 -14.42 -14.04
C GLU A 210 12.77 -13.14 -14.71
N LEU A 211 11.57 -12.65 -14.36
CA LEU A 211 11.01 -11.39 -14.85
C LEU A 211 11.84 -10.17 -14.44
N LYS A 212 12.41 -10.17 -13.23
CA LYS A 212 13.34 -9.14 -12.75
C LYS A 212 14.56 -9.00 -13.67
N ASN A 213 15.20 -10.12 -13.98
CA ASN A 213 16.35 -10.16 -14.90
C ASN A 213 15.93 -9.78 -16.33
N LEU A 214 14.78 -10.28 -16.78
CA LEU A 214 14.23 -9.98 -18.10
C LEU A 214 14.03 -8.47 -18.31
N PHE A 215 13.40 -7.79 -17.36
CA PHE A 215 13.12 -6.36 -17.47
C PHE A 215 14.41 -5.56 -17.67
N LYS A 216 15.48 -5.92 -16.95
CA LYS A 216 16.80 -5.29 -17.08
C LYS A 216 17.38 -5.44 -18.49
N SER A 217 17.37 -6.65 -19.04
CA SER A 217 17.87 -6.91 -20.40
C SER A 217 17.06 -6.19 -21.47
N VAL A 218 15.74 -6.23 -21.37
CA VAL A 218 14.84 -5.58 -22.35
C VAL A 218 14.96 -4.06 -22.27
N SER A 219 14.95 -3.48 -21.06
CA SER A 219 15.08 -2.03 -20.87
C SER A 219 16.41 -1.47 -21.39
N THR A 220 17.51 -2.22 -21.24
CA THR A 220 18.82 -1.86 -21.83
C THR A 220 18.78 -1.86 -23.36
N SER A 221 17.94 -2.72 -23.96
CA SER A 221 17.92 -2.95 -25.41
C SER A 221 16.98 -2.02 -26.18
N ILE A 222 15.80 -1.72 -25.63
CA ILE A 222 14.75 -0.94 -26.30
C ILE A 222 14.27 0.28 -25.51
N GLY A 223 14.84 0.54 -24.34
CA GLY A 223 14.46 1.65 -23.46
C GLY A 223 13.41 1.26 -22.40
N PHE A 224 13.31 2.10 -21.37
CA PHE A 224 12.54 1.82 -20.16
C PHE A 224 11.02 1.73 -20.41
N ILE A 225 10.41 2.70 -21.11
CA ILE A 225 8.96 2.68 -21.37
C ILE A 225 8.53 1.49 -22.25
N PRO A 226 9.20 1.21 -23.39
CA PRO A 226 8.86 0.01 -24.17
C PRO A 226 9.05 -1.29 -23.38
N ALA A 227 10.02 -1.36 -22.46
CA ALA A 227 10.20 -2.51 -21.59
C ALA A 227 9.06 -2.67 -20.56
N ILE A 228 8.56 -1.56 -20.00
CA ILE A 228 7.36 -1.57 -19.15
C ILE A 228 6.18 -2.18 -19.92
N ASP A 229 5.89 -1.69 -21.14
CA ASP A 229 4.76 -2.19 -21.94
C ASP A 229 4.88 -3.69 -22.23
N LYS A 230 6.06 -4.13 -22.65
CA LYS A 230 6.26 -5.51 -23.08
C LYS A 230 6.38 -6.51 -21.92
N VAL A 231 7.10 -6.17 -20.85
CA VAL A 231 7.38 -7.09 -19.74
C VAL A 231 6.25 -7.09 -18.70
N LEU A 232 5.62 -5.94 -18.43
CA LEU A 232 4.48 -5.92 -17.50
C LEU A 232 3.21 -6.50 -18.13
N LYS A 233 3.05 -6.45 -19.46
CA LYS A 233 2.00 -7.20 -20.16
C LYS A 233 2.14 -8.71 -19.94
N LEU A 234 3.36 -9.23 -19.93
CA LEU A 234 3.63 -10.63 -19.60
C LEU A 234 3.26 -10.95 -18.14
N TYR A 235 3.58 -10.06 -17.20
CA TYR A 235 3.16 -10.20 -15.79
C TYR A 235 1.63 -10.25 -15.65
N ASN A 236 0.94 -9.29 -16.27
CA ASN A 236 -0.52 -9.20 -16.23
C ASN A 236 -1.22 -10.38 -16.92
N SER A 237 -0.57 -11.05 -17.89
CA SER A 237 -1.11 -12.26 -18.53
C SER A 237 -1.10 -13.51 -17.64
N MET A 238 -0.44 -13.47 -16.48
CA MET A 238 -0.35 -14.62 -15.57
C MET A 238 -1.63 -14.82 -14.75
N GLY A 239 -2.46 -13.78 -14.57
CA GLY A 239 -3.72 -13.84 -13.81
C GLY A 239 -3.80 -12.76 -12.72
N SER A 240 -5.01 -12.45 -12.24
CA SER A 240 -5.23 -11.44 -11.19
C SER A 240 -4.97 -11.95 -9.76
N GLU A 241 -4.70 -13.25 -9.61
CA GLU A 241 -4.42 -13.89 -8.32
C GLU A 241 -2.97 -13.67 -7.81
N TYR A 242 -2.15 -12.99 -8.61
CA TYR A 242 -0.75 -12.67 -8.31
C TYR A 242 -0.59 -11.23 -7.78
N SER A 243 0.28 -11.02 -6.80
CA SER A 243 0.30 -9.82 -5.94
C SER A 243 0.78 -8.55 -6.65
N HIS A 244 0.15 -7.40 -6.36
CA HIS A 244 0.63 -6.08 -6.78
C HIS A 244 2.03 -5.73 -6.20
N TYR A 245 2.43 -6.36 -5.09
CA TYR A 245 3.73 -6.12 -4.45
C TYR A 245 4.89 -6.59 -5.34
N ASP A 246 4.74 -7.75 -5.99
CA ASP A 246 5.77 -8.38 -6.80
C ASP A 246 6.07 -7.55 -8.07
N ARG A 247 5.05 -6.87 -8.61
CA ARG A 247 5.19 -5.96 -9.78
C ARG A 247 6.17 -4.81 -9.52
N ARG A 248 6.13 -4.19 -8.33
CA ARG A 248 7.06 -3.09 -8.00
C ARG A 248 8.48 -3.58 -7.80
N GLU A 249 8.66 -4.81 -7.31
CA GLU A 249 9.99 -5.39 -7.16
C GLU A 249 10.69 -5.58 -8.51
N ILE A 250 9.94 -5.95 -9.56
CA ILE A 250 10.47 -6.03 -10.95
C ILE A 250 11.05 -4.69 -11.41
N LEU A 251 10.38 -3.59 -11.06
CA LEU A 251 10.80 -2.23 -11.44
C LEU A 251 11.90 -1.66 -10.52
N HIS A 252 12.08 -2.23 -9.33
CA HIS A 252 12.90 -1.63 -8.29
C HIS A 252 14.39 -1.60 -8.63
N GLU A 253 14.98 -2.75 -8.98
CA GLU A 253 16.42 -2.84 -9.30
C GLU A 253 16.79 -1.97 -10.53
N PRO A 254 16.06 -2.00 -11.65
CA PRO A 254 16.32 -1.11 -12.78
C PRO A 254 16.29 0.38 -12.41
N LEU A 255 15.33 0.79 -11.58
CA LEU A 255 15.25 2.18 -11.10
C LEU A 255 16.39 2.53 -10.16
N GLN A 256 16.81 1.62 -9.27
CA GLN A 256 17.97 1.82 -8.40
C GLN A 256 19.27 1.92 -9.18
N ASN A 257 19.42 1.15 -10.26
CA ASN A 257 20.62 1.16 -11.10
C ASN A 257 20.92 2.53 -11.71
N ILE A 258 19.92 3.41 -11.84
CA ILE A 258 20.08 4.82 -12.25
C ILE A 258 21.12 5.55 -11.39
N GLN A 259 21.25 5.21 -10.11
CA GLN A 259 22.24 5.80 -9.21
C GLN A 259 23.69 5.50 -9.66
N TYR A 260 23.89 4.44 -10.44
CA TYR A 260 25.19 3.94 -10.86
C TYR A 260 25.51 4.17 -12.34
N LEU A 261 24.61 4.80 -13.10
CA LEU A 261 24.81 5.09 -14.52
C LEU A 261 25.69 6.33 -14.73
N ASN A 262 26.44 6.36 -15.84
CA ASN A 262 27.28 7.48 -16.24
C ASN A 262 26.56 8.50 -17.13
N ASP A 263 27.20 9.65 -17.40
CA ASP A 263 26.64 10.75 -18.20
C ASP A 263 26.10 10.31 -19.56
N LYS A 264 26.83 9.43 -20.26
CA LYS A 264 26.47 8.99 -21.61
C LYS A 264 25.23 8.10 -21.60
N GLU A 265 25.12 7.23 -20.61
CA GLU A 265 23.99 6.31 -20.44
C GLU A 265 22.70 7.07 -20.09
N LEU A 266 22.78 8.06 -19.21
CA LEU A 266 21.62 8.85 -18.79
C LEU A 266 21.20 9.93 -19.79
N SER A 267 22.13 10.45 -20.59
CA SER A 267 21.82 11.44 -21.64
C SER A 267 21.16 10.82 -22.88
N SER A 268 21.23 9.50 -23.07
CA SER A 268 20.62 8.80 -24.21
C SER A 268 19.15 8.40 -24.02
N SER A 269 18.61 8.46 -22.81
CA SER A 269 17.20 8.18 -22.51
C SER A 269 16.63 9.32 -21.66
N THR A 270 16.01 10.30 -22.30
CA THR A 270 15.57 11.50 -21.56
C THR A 270 14.37 11.16 -20.67
N MET A 271 14.42 11.55 -19.39
CA MET A 271 13.31 11.35 -18.44
C MET A 271 11.99 11.98 -18.94
N VAL A 272 12.07 12.98 -19.82
CA VAL A 272 10.91 13.54 -20.51
C VAL A 272 10.18 12.48 -21.34
N GLU A 273 10.90 11.59 -22.02
CA GLU A 273 10.30 10.46 -22.77
C GLU A 273 9.68 9.43 -21.82
N ILE A 274 10.35 9.14 -20.69
CA ILE A 274 9.81 8.25 -19.66
C ILE A 274 8.51 8.83 -19.10
N SER A 275 8.55 10.08 -18.65
CA SER A 275 7.44 10.74 -18.00
C SER A 275 6.27 11.04 -18.95
N ASN A 276 6.53 11.40 -20.21
CA ASN A 276 5.48 11.52 -21.23
C ASN A 276 4.92 10.14 -21.61
N GLY A 277 5.78 9.11 -21.65
CA GLY A 277 5.39 7.75 -21.96
C GLY A 277 4.42 7.16 -20.94
N LEU A 278 4.62 7.44 -19.65
CA LEU A 278 3.77 6.97 -18.54
C LEU A 278 2.32 7.45 -18.61
N GLU A 279 2.08 8.62 -19.20
CA GLU A 279 0.72 9.14 -19.38
C GLU A 279 -0.15 8.17 -20.20
N ASN A 280 0.45 7.56 -21.23
CA ASN A 280 -0.23 6.66 -22.16
C ASN A 280 -0.21 5.17 -21.73
N GLN A 281 0.25 4.85 -20.52
CA GLN A 281 0.30 3.47 -20.03
C GLN A 281 -0.94 3.17 -19.17
N ASP A 282 -2.00 2.65 -19.77
CA ASP A 282 -3.27 2.39 -19.09
C ASP A 282 -3.23 1.16 -18.17
N TYR A 283 -2.29 0.24 -18.39
CA TYR A 283 -2.11 -0.97 -17.57
C TYR A 283 -1.33 -0.71 -16.26
N LEU A 284 -0.78 0.49 -16.09
CA LEU A 284 -0.15 0.92 -14.85
C LEU A 284 -1.15 1.68 -13.98
N GLU A 285 -1.26 1.27 -12.72
CA GLU A 285 -1.95 2.06 -11.72
C GLU A 285 -1.21 3.37 -11.43
N ASP A 286 -1.95 4.39 -11.04
CA ASP A 286 -1.40 5.70 -10.64
C ASP A 286 -0.32 5.56 -9.55
N SER A 287 -0.52 4.61 -8.63
CA SER A 287 0.40 4.37 -7.52
C SER A 287 1.79 3.92 -8.00
N ASP A 288 1.85 3.17 -9.11
CA ASP A 288 3.11 2.71 -9.70
C ASP A 288 3.77 3.79 -10.55
N LYS A 289 2.96 4.58 -11.26
CA LYS A 289 3.47 5.76 -11.99
C LYS A 289 4.13 6.74 -11.00
N ILE A 290 3.51 6.99 -9.85
CA ILE A 290 4.09 7.82 -8.78
C ILE A 290 5.41 7.20 -8.26
N PHE A 291 5.43 5.89 -8.03
CA PHE A 291 6.63 5.19 -7.58
C PHE A 291 7.79 5.34 -8.58
N ILE A 292 7.55 5.15 -9.87
CA ILE A 292 8.57 5.29 -10.93
C ILE A 292 9.15 6.71 -10.94
N LEU A 293 8.29 7.74 -10.98
CA LEU A 293 8.72 9.14 -11.03
C LEU A 293 9.53 9.53 -9.79
N TYR A 294 9.07 9.12 -8.60
CA TYR A 294 9.77 9.39 -7.35
C TYR A 294 11.12 8.66 -7.26
N GLN A 295 11.19 7.37 -7.59
CA GLN A 295 12.44 6.60 -7.54
C GLN A 295 13.45 7.15 -8.54
N TYR A 296 13.01 7.54 -9.74
CA TYR A 296 13.90 8.20 -10.70
C TYR A 296 14.52 9.47 -10.10
N PHE A 297 13.70 10.37 -9.55
CA PHE A 297 14.18 11.61 -8.93
C PHE A 297 15.21 11.29 -7.83
N LYS A 298 14.86 10.36 -6.94
CA LYS A 298 15.71 9.93 -5.82
C LYS A 298 17.06 9.41 -6.30
N ASN A 299 17.06 8.50 -7.27
CA ASN A 299 18.28 7.84 -7.72
C ASN A 299 19.17 8.78 -8.55
N VAL A 300 18.59 9.73 -9.30
CA VAL A 300 19.37 10.80 -9.94
C VAL A 300 19.96 11.77 -8.90
N TYR A 301 19.19 12.14 -7.88
CA TYR A 301 19.65 13.04 -6.82
C TYR A 301 20.86 12.45 -6.07
N PHE A 302 20.83 11.16 -5.75
CA PHE A 302 21.93 10.44 -5.09
C PHE A 302 22.99 9.87 -6.04
N ASN A 303 22.93 10.16 -7.34
CA ASN A 303 23.97 9.73 -8.27
C ASN A 303 25.21 10.64 -8.13
N GLU A 304 26.32 10.04 -7.69
CA GLU A 304 27.62 10.70 -7.51
C GLU A 304 28.58 10.50 -8.70
N ILE A 305 28.23 9.63 -9.64
CA ILE A 305 29.05 9.29 -10.81
C ILE A 305 28.90 10.36 -11.91
N ILE A 306 27.67 10.85 -12.11
CA ILE A 306 27.40 11.85 -13.14
C ILE A 306 27.89 13.24 -12.78
N ASN A 307 28.22 14.03 -13.79
CA ASN A 307 28.59 15.41 -13.62
C ASN A 307 27.43 16.23 -13.02
N LYS A 308 27.74 17.11 -12.06
CA LYS A 308 26.75 17.98 -11.39
C LYS A 308 25.84 18.74 -12.37
N ARG A 309 26.38 19.17 -13.52
CA ARG A 309 25.60 19.85 -14.58
C ARG A 309 24.55 18.93 -15.20
N VAL A 310 24.91 17.68 -15.50
CA VAL A 310 23.98 16.68 -16.08
C VAL A 310 22.92 16.33 -15.05
N ARG A 311 23.32 16.06 -13.80
CA ARG A 311 22.39 15.80 -12.69
C ARG A 311 21.35 16.90 -12.53
N ASN A 312 21.81 18.15 -12.46
CA ASN A 312 20.92 19.30 -12.29
C ASN A 312 19.95 19.47 -13.46
N SER A 313 20.40 19.20 -14.69
CA SER A 313 19.52 19.23 -15.88
C SER A 313 18.42 18.18 -15.77
N LEU A 314 18.77 16.93 -15.45
CA LEU A 314 17.81 15.83 -15.34
C LEU A 314 16.76 16.06 -14.24
N LEU A 315 17.19 16.58 -13.09
CA LEU A 315 16.27 16.94 -11.99
C LEU A 315 15.36 18.11 -12.39
N GLU A 316 15.88 19.12 -13.10
CA GLU A 316 15.11 20.28 -13.56
C GLU A 316 14.09 19.91 -14.65
N ASP A 317 14.45 19.01 -15.56
CA ASP A 317 13.55 18.49 -16.60
C ASP A 317 12.38 17.73 -15.96
N LEU A 318 12.65 16.87 -14.96
CA LEU A 318 11.62 16.14 -14.25
C LEU A 318 10.72 17.09 -13.44
N ILE A 319 11.29 18.01 -12.67
CA ILE A 319 10.53 19.01 -11.90
C ILE A 319 9.62 19.81 -12.83
N THR A 320 10.13 20.26 -13.97
CA THR A 320 9.35 20.99 -14.98
C THR A 320 8.18 20.15 -15.47
N HIS A 321 8.42 18.87 -15.80
CA HIS A 321 7.36 17.97 -16.26
C HIS A 321 6.27 17.75 -15.20
N VAL A 322 6.63 17.38 -13.97
CA VAL A 322 5.63 17.09 -12.91
C VAL A 322 4.95 18.35 -12.37
N SER A 323 5.43 19.54 -12.72
CA SER A 323 4.79 20.82 -12.42
C SER A 323 3.90 21.34 -13.55
N ASN A 324 3.91 20.68 -14.72
CA ASN A 324 3.12 21.07 -15.89
C ASN A 324 1.73 20.40 -15.85
N PHE A 325 0.76 21.17 -15.34
CA PHE A 325 -0.64 20.76 -15.19
C PHE A 325 -1.50 21.28 -16.34
N ARG A 326 -2.38 20.42 -16.88
CA ARG A 326 -3.26 20.75 -18.01
C ARG A 326 -4.56 21.41 -17.52
N TYR A 327 -5.31 21.98 -18.46
CA TYR A 327 -6.55 22.73 -18.21
C TYR A 327 -7.79 21.84 -17.95
N SER A 328 -7.78 20.55 -18.30
CA SER A 328 -8.99 19.70 -18.27
C SER A 328 -9.02 18.73 -17.08
N ASN A 329 -10.19 18.66 -16.45
CA ASN A 329 -10.53 17.75 -15.34
C ASN A 329 -10.62 16.26 -15.75
N GLU A 330 -10.27 15.92 -17.00
CA GLU A 330 -10.50 14.58 -17.56
C GLU A 330 -9.28 13.66 -17.48
N ASN A 331 -8.10 14.18 -17.13
CA ASN A 331 -6.87 13.38 -17.13
C ASN A 331 -6.36 13.08 -15.71
N ASN A 332 -6.49 11.83 -15.28
CA ASN A 332 -6.04 11.36 -13.97
C ASN A 332 -4.51 11.50 -13.77
N TYR A 333 -3.75 11.67 -14.85
CA TYR A 333 -2.30 11.79 -14.79
C TYR A 333 -1.79 13.06 -14.09
N ASP A 334 -2.56 14.15 -14.07
CA ASP A 334 -2.16 15.35 -13.32
C ASP A 334 -2.17 15.13 -11.79
N SER A 335 -2.99 14.20 -11.30
CA SER A 335 -2.93 13.73 -9.91
C SER A 335 -1.66 12.93 -9.63
N VAL A 336 -1.20 12.10 -10.58
CA VAL A 336 0.09 11.39 -10.50
C VAL A 336 1.25 12.37 -10.43
N LYS A 337 1.27 13.38 -11.30
CA LYS A 337 2.29 14.45 -11.30
C LYS A 337 2.32 15.21 -9.98
N GLN A 338 1.17 15.67 -9.51
CA GLN A 338 1.04 16.37 -8.23
C GLN A 338 1.60 15.52 -7.08
N LYS A 339 1.14 14.28 -6.92
CA LYS A 339 1.60 13.41 -5.83
C LYS A 339 3.10 13.14 -5.92
N SER A 340 3.63 12.92 -7.12
CA SER A 340 5.08 12.73 -7.34
C SER A 340 5.90 13.95 -6.90
N LEU A 341 5.46 15.15 -7.26
CA LEU A 341 6.10 16.40 -6.81
C LEU A 341 6.01 16.57 -5.28
N LEU A 342 4.88 16.21 -4.68
CA LEU A 342 4.68 16.29 -3.23
C LEU A 342 5.55 15.30 -2.45
N TYR A 343 5.78 14.09 -2.97
CA TYR A 343 6.78 13.16 -2.41
C TYR A 343 8.19 13.75 -2.45
N ILE A 344 8.56 14.41 -3.55
CA ILE A 344 9.84 15.10 -3.67
C ILE A 344 9.97 16.21 -2.61
N VAL A 345 8.92 17.02 -2.44
CA VAL A 345 8.88 18.09 -1.44
C VAL A 345 9.03 17.53 -0.03
N ARG A 346 8.29 16.46 0.32
CA ARG A 346 8.38 15.82 1.63
C ARG A 346 9.81 15.38 1.95
N ASP A 347 10.40 14.57 1.08
CA ASP A 347 11.65 13.86 1.38
C ASP A 347 12.91 14.71 1.16
N PHE A 348 12.91 15.60 0.17
CA PHE A 348 14.10 16.34 -0.24
C PHE A 348 14.09 17.82 0.14
N ILE A 349 12.97 18.34 0.64
CA ILE A 349 12.86 19.73 1.12
C ILE A 349 12.53 19.76 2.61
N LEU A 350 11.41 19.17 3.04
CA LEU A 350 10.91 19.31 4.41
C LEU A 350 11.79 18.60 5.43
N VAL A 351 12.16 17.33 5.17
CA VAL A 351 12.92 16.50 6.12
C VAL A 351 14.41 16.37 5.79
N ASN A 352 14.86 16.97 4.68
CA ASN A 352 16.25 16.94 4.27
C ASN A 352 17.11 17.77 5.24
N LYS A 353 18.16 17.16 5.77
CA LYS A 353 19.07 17.80 6.73
C LYS A 353 19.96 18.87 6.09
N GLU A 354 20.21 18.76 4.79
CA GLU A 354 21.03 19.70 4.02
C GLU A 354 20.17 20.84 3.47
N ILE A 355 20.05 21.92 4.26
CA ILE A 355 19.14 23.03 3.94
C ILE A 355 19.45 23.74 2.61
N GLU A 356 20.71 23.82 2.20
CA GLU A 356 21.08 24.46 0.92
C GLU A 356 20.60 23.64 -0.27
N ASP A 357 20.50 22.31 -0.14
CA ASP A 357 19.90 21.45 -1.16
C ASP A 357 18.39 21.63 -1.19
N SER A 358 17.73 21.67 -0.02
CA SER A 358 16.29 22.01 0.09
C SER A 358 15.98 23.35 -0.59
N LYS A 359 16.88 24.32 -0.44
CA LYS A 359 16.80 25.65 -1.02
C LYS A 359 16.94 25.63 -2.55
N ASP A 360 17.95 24.96 -3.10
CA ASP A 360 18.12 24.82 -4.55
C ASP A 360 16.89 24.14 -5.19
N LEU A 361 16.40 23.06 -4.59
CA LEU A 361 15.23 22.33 -5.06
C LEU A 361 13.95 23.17 -5.01
N LEU A 362 13.67 23.87 -3.90
CA LEU A 362 12.49 24.73 -3.81
C LEU A 362 12.54 25.87 -4.84
N VAL A 363 13.73 26.42 -5.12
CA VAL A 363 13.89 27.45 -6.17
C VAL A 363 13.58 26.86 -7.56
N ARG A 364 14.04 25.65 -7.89
CA ARG A 364 13.71 24.96 -9.15
C ARG A 364 12.20 24.74 -9.29
N ILE A 365 11.57 24.22 -8.24
CA ILE A 365 10.10 24.02 -8.20
C ILE A 365 9.39 25.37 -8.36
N SER A 366 9.87 26.42 -7.70
CA SER A 366 9.29 27.77 -7.82
C SER A 366 9.39 28.31 -9.25
N LYS A 367 10.50 28.09 -9.96
CA LYS A 367 10.64 28.47 -11.37
C LYS A 367 9.62 27.75 -12.26
N ALA A 368 9.48 26.43 -12.07
CA ALA A 368 8.52 25.61 -12.83
C ALA A 368 7.06 26.00 -12.55
N LEU A 369 6.68 26.19 -11.29
CA LEU A 369 5.33 26.66 -10.93
C LEU A 369 5.07 28.09 -11.45
N TYR A 370 6.09 28.95 -11.43
CA TYR A 370 5.98 30.32 -11.95
C TYR A 370 5.78 30.34 -13.47
N SER A 371 6.49 29.50 -14.23
CA SER A 371 6.30 29.42 -15.69
C SER A 371 4.89 28.97 -16.06
N GLU A 372 4.31 28.05 -15.28
CA GLU A 372 2.99 27.49 -15.50
C GLU A 372 1.83 28.39 -15.03
N ARG A 373 2.09 29.56 -14.45
CA ARG A 373 1.05 30.46 -13.90
C ARG A 373 -0.06 30.85 -14.88
N HIS A 374 0.23 30.85 -16.18
CA HIS A 374 -0.73 31.20 -17.24
C HIS A 374 -1.67 30.04 -17.59
N SER A 375 -1.35 28.82 -17.17
CA SER A 375 -2.19 27.63 -17.37
C SER A 375 -3.53 27.75 -16.63
N LYS A 376 -3.64 28.59 -15.60
CA LYS A 376 -4.80 28.70 -14.70
C LYS A 376 -5.41 27.35 -14.26
N SER A 377 -4.61 26.28 -14.22
CA SER A 377 -5.06 24.95 -13.78
C SER A 377 -5.37 24.98 -12.29
N ASP A 378 -6.53 24.47 -11.88
CA ASP A 378 -6.88 24.35 -10.45
C ASP A 378 -5.85 23.47 -9.71
N LYS A 379 -5.32 22.46 -10.38
CA LYS A 379 -4.29 21.54 -9.83
C LYS A 379 -2.98 22.24 -9.53
N LEU A 380 -2.59 23.24 -10.32
CA LEU A 380 -1.41 24.07 -10.06
C LEU A 380 -1.56 24.83 -8.74
N TYR A 381 -2.72 25.47 -8.53
CA TYR A 381 -3.00 26.24 -7.32
C TYR A 381 -3.16 25.34 -6.09
N GLU A 382 -3.80 24.19 -6.26
CA GLU A 382 -3.90 23.13 -5.24
C GLU A 382 -2.50 22.64 -4.82
N THR A 383 -1.63 22.34 -5.78
CA THR A 383 -0.24 21.92 -5.52
C THR A 383 0.54 22.99 -4.79
N THR A 384 0.44 24.24 -5.23
CA THR A 384 1.09 25.39 -4.57
C THR A 384 0.60 25.56 -3.13
N ALA A 385 -0.71 25.43 -2.90
CA ALA A 385 -1.33 25.48 -1.59
C ALA A 385 -0.84 24.36 -0.66
N ILE A 386 -0.75 23.13 -1.16
CA ILE A 386 -0.28 21.97 -0.37
C ILE A 386 1.20 22.12 0.00
N ILE A 387 2.06 22.57 -0.92
CA ILE A 387 3.48 22.84 -0.61
C ILE A 387 3.59 23.91 0.48
N TYR A 388 2.82 24.98 0.34
CA TYR A 388 2.81 26.08 1.31
C TYR A 388 2.33 25.64 2.70
N LEU A 389 1.23 24.88 2.75
CA LEU A 389 0.72 24.27 3.98
C LEU A 389 1.73 23.30 4.58
N SER A 390 2.39 22.47 3.77
CA SER A 390 3.37 21.48 4.26
C SER A 390 4.58 22.16 4.91
N ILE A 391 5.10 23.23 4.30
CA ILE A 391 6.18 24.04 4.90
C ILE A 391 5.73 24.61 6.24
N TYR A 392 4.50 25.16 6.32
CA TYR A 392 3.94 25.65 7.57
C TYR A 392 3.87 24.55 8.63
N LEU A 393 3.20 23.43 8.33
CA LEU A 393 2.98 22.36 9.30
C LEU A 393 4.28 21.76 9.83
N TYR A 394 5.25 21.48 8.96
CA TYR A 394 6.55 20.95 9.37
C TYR A 394 7.39 21.97 10.16
N SER A 395 7.30 23.26 9.82
CA SER A 395 8.02 24.30 10.56
C SER A 395 7.45 24.58 11.96
N GLU A 396 6.18 24.25 12.20
CA GLU A 396 5.48 24.56 13.45
C GLU A 396 5.29 23.34 14.36
N PHE A 397 4.86 22.21 13.80
CA PHE A 397 4.33 21.09 14.58
C PHE A 397 5.26 19.89 14.61
N GLU A 398 6.20 19.75 13.67
CA GLU A 398 7.11 18.60 13.60
C GLU A 398 8.24 18.70 14.64
N THR A 399 7.89 18.45 15.91
CA THR A 399 8.79 18.64 17.04
C THR A 399 9.65 17.45 17.40
N GLU A 400 9.29 16.27 16.90
CA GLU A 400 9.89 14.99 17.33
C GLU A 400 10.99 14.51 16.38
N THR A 401 10.85 14.74 15.07
CA THR A 401 11.81 14.25 14.07
C THR A 401 12.74 15.35 13.54
N LEU A 402 12.34 16.62 13.63
CA LEU A 402 13.12 17.76 13.18
C LEU A 402 13.61 18.61 14.35
N VAL A 403 14.86 19.05 14.30
CA VAL A 403 15.41 20.00 15.29
C VAL A 403 14.89 21.42 15.06
N GLU A 404 14.81 22.21 16.14
CA GLU A 404 14.24 23.56 16.10
C GLU A 404 14.92 24.49 15.07
N ASP A 405 16.24 24.41 14.95
CA ASP A 405 17.01 25.21 13.98
C ASP A 405 16.64 24.87 12.53
N HIS A 406 16.39 23.59 12.25
CA HIS A 406 15.94 23.16 10.92
C HIS A 406 14.54 23.68 10.64
N ARG A 407 13.61 23.56 11.59
CA ARG A 407 12.25 24.11 11.49
C ARG A 407 12.26 25.62 11.22
N LYS A 408 13.10 26.39 11.91
CA LYS A 408 13.26 27.84 11.66
C LYS A 408 13.76 28.12 10.24
N LYS A 409 14.71 27.31 9.75
CA LYS A 409 15.23 27.43 8.38
C LYS A 409 14.16 27.10 7.32
N LEU A 410 13.27 26.13 7.55
CA LEU A 410 12.17 25.82 6.63
C LEU A 410 11.31 27.06 6.33
N LYS A 411 11.02 27.88 7.33
CA LYS A 411 10.27 29.14 7.16
C LYS A 411 10.97 30.09 6.19
N SER A 412 12.29 30.18 6.31
CA SER A 412 13.11 31.05 5.45
C SER A 412 13.20 30.58 3.99
N LEU A 413 12.92 29.30 3.71
CA LEU A 413 12.97 28.75 2.35
C LEU A 413 11.98 29.44 1.40
N ILE A 414 10.85 29.93 1.91
CA ILE A 414 9.85 30.65 1.10
C ILE A 414 10.46 31.88 0.41
N HIS A 415 11.45 32.52 1.05
CA HIS A 415 12.16 33.69 0.54
C HIS A 415 13.41 33.36 -0.27
N ALA A 416 13.79 32.07 -0.34
CA ALA A 416 14.91 31.64 -1.14
C ALA A 416 14.70 32.00 -2.61
N SER A 417 15.75 32.50 -3.23
CA SER A 417 15.71 32.96 -4.61
C SER A 417 17.06 32.84 -5.25
N GLU A 418 17.07 32.62 -6.55
CA GLU A 418 18.28 32.72 -7.38
C GLU A 418 18.11 33.88 -8.36
N GLN A 419 19.18 34.65 -8.56
CA GLN A 419 19.25 35.69 -9.59
C GLN A 419 20.18 35.21 -10.70
N SER A 420 19.73 35.32 -11.95
CA SER A 420 20.60 35.23 -13.12
C SER A 420 20.55 36.54 -13.89
N ILE A 421 21.52 36.77 -14.76
CA ILE A 421 21.62 37.97 -15.62
C ILE A 421 20.38 38.10 -16.54
N HIS A 422 19.64 37.00 -16.78
CA HIS A 422 18.53 36.94 -17.73
C HIS A 422 17.15 36.65 -17.10
N THR A 423 17.05 36.40 -15.78
CA THR A 423 15.78 36.08 -15.11
C THR A 423 15.52 37.01 -13.93
N SER A 424 14.27 37.47 -13.79
CA SER A 424 13.81 38.12 -12.56
C SER A 424 14.04 37.19 -11.36
N ARG A 425 14.19 37.77 -10.16
CA ARG A 425 14.39 37.03 -8.90
C ARG A 425 13.14 36.19 -8.60
N ILE A 426 13.16 34.90 -8.96
CA ILE A 426 12.04 33.96 -8.70
C ILE A 426 12.27 33.27 -7.35
N SER A 427 11.24 33.28 -6.52
CA SER A 427 11.16 32.62 -5.21
C SER A 427 9.77 32.00 -5.05
N PHE A 428 9.60 31.09 -4.08
CA PHE A 428 8.28 30.56 -3.77
C PHE A 428 7.32 31.67 -3.31
N ASN A 429 7.83 32.65 -2.53
CA ASN A 429 7.09 33.87 -2.22
C ASN A 429 6.56 34.59 -3.47
N ALA A 430 7.38 34.71 -4.52
CA ALA A 430 6.96 35.36 -5.76
C ALA A 430 5.84 34.58 -6.47
N VAL A 431 5.90 33.24 -6.45
CA VAL A 431 4.81 32.37 -6.94
C VAL A 431 3.54 32.66 -6.15
N LEU A 432 3.60 32.58 -4.82
CA LEU A 432 2.48 32.84 -3.92
C LEU A 432 1.86 34.21 -4.18
N LYS A 433 2.65 35.29 -4.29
CA LYS A 433 2.12 36.64 -4.56
C LYS A 433 1.35 36.74 -5.87
N THR A 434 1.79 36.04 -6.92
CA THR A 434 1.12 36.10 -8.23
C THR A 434 -0.17 35.28 -8.31
N SER A 435 -0.34 34.29 -7.43
CA SER A 435 -1.49 33.38 -7.41
C SER A 435 -2.16 33.32 -6.03
N PHE A 436 -2.00 34.36 -5.20
CA PHE A 436 -2.36 34.28 -3.78
C PHE A 436 -3.83 34.00 -3.59
N LYS A 437 -4.69 34.74 -4.30
CA LYS A 437 -6.14 34.54 -4.32
C LYS A 437 -6.54 33.09 -4.65
N GLN A 438 -5.94 32.51 -5.69
CA GLN A 438 -6.25 31.14 -6.11
C GLN A 438 -5.69 30.10 -5.12
N THR A 439 -4.51 30.36 -4.55
CA THR A 439 -3.88 29.51 -3.53
C THR A 439 -4.73 29.48 -2.26
N VAL A 440 -5.22 30.64 -1.79
CA VAL A 440 -6.15 30.71 -0.65
C VAL A 440 -7.43 29.94 -0.97
N LYS A 441 -8.04 30.14 -2.15
CA LYS A 441 -9.22 29.37 -2.56
C LYS A 441 -8.95 27.86 -2.56
N ALA A 442 -7.78 27.43 -3.02
CA ALA A 442 -7.39 26.03 -3.03
C ALA A 442 -7.21 25.46 -1.62
N LEU A 443 -6.60 26.19 -0.68
CA LEU A 443 -6.50 25.80 0.74
C LEU A 443 -7.89 25.53 1.35
N TRP A 444 -8.87 26.37 1.01
CA TRP A 444 -10.25 26.25 1.47
C TRP A 444 -11.02 25.06 0.87
N ASN A 445 -10.61 24.59 -0.31
CA ASN A 445 -11.25 23.47 -1.00
C ASN A 445 -10.63 22.11 -0.65
N LEU A 446 -9.61 22.06 0.23
CA LEU A 446 -9.04 20.81 0.72
C LEU A 446 -10.04 20.12 1.66
N SER A 447 -10.84 19.19 1.13
CA SER A 447 -11.82 18.42 1.91
C SER A 447 -11.15 17.38 2.82
N ASP A 448 -11.89 16.86 3.79
CA ASP A 448 -11.45 15.74 4.65
C ASP A 448 -10.91 14.55 3.84
N GLN A 449 -11.54 14.24 2.70
CA GLN A 449 -11.10 13.18 1.81
C GLN A 449 -9.75 13.52 1.17
N VAL A 450 -9.56 14.75 0.70
CA VAL A 450 -8.28 15.20 0.13
C VAL A 450 -7.17 15.15 1.19
N TYR A 451 -7.45 15.56 2.44
CA TYR A 451 -6.47 15.42 3.53
C TYR A 451 -6.06 13.97 3.78
N LYS A 452 -7.01 13.03 3.77
CA LYS A 452 -6.72 11.59 3.89
C LYS A 452 -5.88 11.08 2.72
N ASP A 453 -6.20 11.50 1.49
CA ASP A 453 -5.47 11.11 0.28
C ASP A 453 -4.02 11.66 0.26
N LEU A 454 -3.77 12.75 1.01
CA LEU A 454 -2.48 13.39 1.20
C LEU A 454 -1.75 12.94 2.47
N SER A 455 -2.28 11.96 3.21
CA SER A 455 -1.66 11.44 4.45
C SER A 455 -0.23 10.90 4.25
N PHE A 456 0.18 10.58 3.03
CA PHE A 456 1.57 10.24 2.71
C PHE A 456 2.54 11.41 2.96
N LEU A 457 2.07 12.66 3.06
CA LEU A 457 2.89 13.79 3.48
C LEU A 457 3.32 13.70 4.94
N GLU A 458 2.72 12.82 5.75
CA GLU A 458 3.19 12.50 7.08
C GLU A 458 4.48 11.67 7.02
N TYR A 459 5.57 12.18 7.60
CA TYR A 459 6.87 11.52 7.57
C TYR A 459 7.13 10.71 8.84
N PHE A 460 7.38 9.41 8.67
CA PHE A 460 7.83 8.52 9.74
C PHE A 460 9.27 8.08 9.46
N PRO A 461 10.25 8.46 10.29
CA PRO A 461 11.62 8.01 10.09
C PRO A 461 11.72 6.50 10.31
N PRO A 462 12.68 5.83 9.63
CA PRO A 462 12.94 4.41 9.88
C PRO A 462 13.20 4.20 11.38
N GLN A 463 12.47 3.26 12.00
CA GLN A 463 12.52 2.90 13.42
C GLN A 463 11.67 3.74 14.41
N SER A 464 10.85 4.70 13.96
CA SER A 464 9.88 5.35 14.86
C SER A 464 8.66 4.46 15.14
N GLY A 465 8.32 4.23 16.41
CA GLY A 465 7.13 3.46 16.80
C GLY A 465 5.83 4.27 16.79
N ALA A 466 5.87 5.53 17.26
CA ALA A 466 4.76 6.47 17.26
C ALA A 466 5.31 7.91 17.34
N LYS A 467 4.63 8.86 16.70
CA LYS A 467 4.86 10.31 16.82
C LYS A 467 3.55 11.09 16.78
N SER A 468 3.57 12.34 17.21
CA SER A 468 2.45 13.26 16.99
C SER A 468 2.16 13.47 15.48
N ILE A 469 0.88 13.60 15.16
CA ILE A 469 0.42 13.86 13.79
C ILE A 469 0.72 15.32 13.44
N VAL A 470 1.42 15.53 12.33
CA VAL A 470 1.73 16.86 11.78
C VAL A 470 0.76 17.23 10.66
N TRP A 471 0.37 16.26 9.84
CA TRP A 471 -0.61 16.45 8.77
C TRP A 471 -2.05 16.40 9.32
N ASP A 472 -2.42 17.44 10.07
CA ASP A 472 -3.72 17.56 10.73
C ASP A 472 -4.67 18.55 10.02
N ILE A 473 -5.92 18.13 9.83
CA ILE A 473 -6.93 18.95 9.15
C ILE A 473 -7.28 20.21 9.94
N ARG A 474 -7.30 20.17 11.28
CA ARG A 474 -7.63 21.37 12.07
C ARG A 474 -6.51 22.41 11.98
N ALA A 475 -5.26 21.96 12.00
CA ALA A 475 -4.10 22.81 11.74
C ALA A 475 -4.16 23.41 10.32
N GLY A 476 -4.60 22.63 9.34
CA GLY A 476 -4.85 23.07 7.97
C GLY A 476 -5.95 24.14 7.85
N ILE A 477 -7.10 23.92 8.50
CA ILE A 477 -8.20 24.90 8.58
C ILE A 477 -7.71 26.21 9.22
N ASN A 478 -6.98 26.13 10.33
CA ASN A 478 -6.40 27.30 10.99
C ASN A 478 -5.46 28.07 10.05
N PHE A 479 -4.63 27.37 9.29
CA PHE A 479 -3.76 27.99 8.30
C PHE A 479 -4.54 28.66 7.16
N ALA A 480 -5.60 28.03 6.66
CA ALA A 480 -6.49 28.61 5.67
C ALA A 480 -7.20 29.88 6.20
N ILE A 481 -7.58 29.90 7.49
CA ILE A 481 -8.14 31.09 8.17
C ILE A 481 -7.12 32.23 8.20
N PHE A 482 -5.89 31.99 8.63
CA PHE A 482 -4.85 33.02 8.65
C PHE A 482 -4.65 33.66 7.27
N ASN A 483 -4.49 32.82 6.24
CA ASN A 483 -4.28 33.32 4.88
C ASN A 483 -5.51 34.03 4.32
N TYR A 484 -6.72 33.57 4.66
CA TYR A 484 -7.95 34.28 4.32
C TYR A 484 -7.97 35.69 4.94
N LEU A 485 -7.70 35.82 6.24
CA LEU A 485 -7.70 37.11 6.94
C LEU A 485 -6.69 38.09 6.30
N LEU A 486 -5.51 37.62 5.92
CA LEU A 486 -4.51 38.41 5.20
C LEU A 486 -4.98 38.85 3.80
N SER A 487 -5.84 38.05 3.17
CA SER A 487 -6.37 38.29 1.83
C SER A 487 -7.74 38.96 1.78
N TYR A 488 -8.34 39.32 2.93
CA TYR A 488 -9.74 39.74 3.03
C TYR A 488 -10.17 40.76 1.96
N TYR A 489 -9.34 41.77 1.72
CA TYR A 489 -9.61 42.83 0.75
C TYR A 489 -9.58 42.37 -0.72
N GLU A 490 -8.92 41.25 -1.04
CA GLU A 490 -8.92 40.67 -2.39
C GLU A 490 -10.20 39.88 -2.71
N PHE A 491 -10.91 39.46 -1.66
CA PHE A 491 -12.11 38.66 -1.74
C PHE A 491 -13.38 39.46 -1.50
N GLY A 492 -13.40 40.36 -0.51
CA GLY A 492 -14.58 41.16 -0.13
C GLY A 492 -15.81 40.33 0.27
N LEU A 493 -15.63 39.03 0.46
CA LEU A 493 -16.67 38.04 0.75
C LEU A 493 -16.34 37.36 2.05
N LEU A 494 -17.36 36.94 2.80
CA LEU A 494 -17.17 36.07 3.96
C LEU A 494 -16.44 34.80 3.52
N PRO A 495 -15.59 34.23 4.38
CA PRO A 495 -14.69 33.15 4.00
C PRO A 495 -15.42 31.93 3.42
N TYR A 496 -16.57 31.63 3.99
CA TYR A 496 -17.38 30.51 3.57
C TYR A 496 -18.04 30.70 2.19
N LYS A 497 -18.24 31.95 1.75
CA LYS A 497 -18.70 32.27 0.39
C LYS A 497 -17.60 32.09 -0.67
N MET A 498 -16.37 31.78 -0.28
CA MET A 498 -15.28 31.47 -1.22
C MET A 498 -15.22 29.99 -1.61
N ILE A 499 -15.88 29.13 -0.85
CA ILE A 499 -15.94 27.69 -1.14
C ILE A 499 -17.01 27.47 -2.20
N SER A 500 -16.62 26.92 -3.35
CA SER A 500 -17.47 26.80 -4.55
C SER A 500 -18.78 26.05 -4.29
N ASN A 501 -18.80 25.17 -3.29
CA ASN A 501 -19.94 24.33 -2.93
C ASN A 501 -20.33 24.51 -1.45
N TRP A 502 -20.16 25.71 -0.88
CA TRP A 502 -20.46 25.96 0.54
C TRP A 502 -21.80 25.35 0.98
N ASP A 503 -22.84 25.54 0.16
CA ASP A 503 -24.20 25.10 0.47
C ASP A 503 -24.35 23.58 0.57
N GLU A 504 -23.46 22.81 -0.06
CA GLU A 504 -23.46 21.34 -0.10
C GLU A 504 -22.54 20.70 0.96
N ILE A 505 -21.79 21.51 1.73
CA ILE A 505 -20.88 20.99 2.77
C ILE A 505 -21.69 20.53 3.99
N GLU A 506 -21.60 19.25 4.34
CA GLU A 506 -22.24 18.69 5.55
C GLU A 506 -21.66 19.28 6.85
N ASN A 507 -20.35 19.61 6.87
CA ASN A 507 -19.62 20.07 8.05
C ASN A 507 -19.48 21.60 8.19
N LYS A 508 -20.44 22.41 7.68
CA LYS A 508 -20.41 23.90 7.76
C LYS A 508 -20.07 24.42 9.16
N ARG A 509 -20.63 23.77 10.18
CA ARG A 509 -20.45 24.10 11.60
C ARG A 509 -18.97 24.12 12.01
N VAL A 510 -18.18 23.14 11.54
CA VAL A 510 -16.76 23.02 11.93
C VAL A 510 -15.96 24.23 11.44
N TYR A 511 -16.19 24.65 10.21
CA TYR A 511 -15.50 25.80 9.61
C TYR A 511 -15.89 27.11 10.28
N ILE A 512 -17.19 27.37 10.47
CA ILE A 512 -17.65 28.61 11.12
C ILE A 512 -17.19 28.64 12.58
N SER A 513 -17.30 27.54 13.32
CA SER A 513 -16.86 27.46 14.72
C SER A 513 -15.36 27.72 14.85
N SER A 514 -14.54 27.09 13.98
CA SER A 514 -13.08 27.32 13.95
C SER A 514 -12.73 28.78 13.68
N MET A 515 -13.49 29.46 12.81
CA MET A 515 -13.31 30.89 12.54
C MET A 515 -13.72 31.77 13.70
N LEU A 516 -14.87 31.50 14.32
CA LEU A 516 -15.32 32.25 15.49
C LEU A 516 -14.30 32.13 16.64
N ASP A 517 -13.66 30.98 16.79
CA ASP A 517 -12.62 30.76 17.81
C ASP A 517 -11.33 31.58 17.58
N PHE A 518 -11.13 32.21 16.42
CA PHE A 518 -10.04 33.18 16.20
C PHE A 518 -10.32 34.54 16.85
N PHE A 519 -11.58 34.86 17.11
CA PHE A 519 -11.99 36.13 17.70
C PHE A 519 -12.08 36.00 19.23
N ASP A 520 -11.66 37.05 19.90
CA ASP A 520 -11.95 37.30 21.29
C ASP A 520 -13.42 37.70 21.41
N HIS A 521 -14.12 37.11 22.37
CA HIS A 521 -15.56 37.26 22.48
C HIS A 521 -15.96 38.58 23.16
N ASP A 522 -15.09 39.16 23.99
CA ASP A 522 -15.35 40.42 24.68
C ASP A 522 -15.14 41.59 23.71
N THR A 523 -14.02 41.58 22.96
CA THR A 523 -13.71 42.65 22.03
C THR A 523 -14.31 42.45 20.64
N GLN A 524 -14.67 41.22 20.29
CA GLN A 524 -15.08 40.78 18.94
C GLN A 524 -14.00 41.03 17.88
N THR A 525 -12.74 41.12 18.31
CA THR A 525 -11.57 41.28 17.46
C THR A 525 -10.72 40.02 17.50
N ILE A 526 -9.81 39.82 16.56
CA ILE A 526 -8.90 38.67 16.54
C ILE A 526 -8.11 38.62 17.87
N LYS A 527 -8.02 37.43 18.47
CA LYS A 527 -7.29 37.19 19.72
C LYS A 527 -5.82 37.61 19.58
N GLU A 528 -5.27 38.22 20.62
CA GLU A 528 -3.86 38.66 20.64
C GLU A 528 -2.90 37.50 20.38
N SER A 529 -3.18 36.31 20.92
CA SER A 529 -2.41 35.08 20.67
C SER A 529 -2.39 34.64 19.20
N ARG A 530 -3.36 35.08 18.38
CA ARG A 530 -3.43 34.80 16.95
C ARG A 530 -2.78 35.91 16.11
N LEU A 531 -2.77 37.16 16.58
CA LEU A 531 -2.16 38.29 15.88
C LEU A 531 -0.66 38.07 15.62
N GLY A 532 0.08 37.56 16.61
CA GLY A 532 1.50 37.25 16.43
C GLY A 532 1.76 36.26 15.29
N LYS A 533 0.90 35.23 15.17
CA LYS A 533 0.99 34.23 14.10
C LYS A 533 0.54 34.75 12.74
N MET A 534 -0.50 35.58 12.73
CA MET A 534 -0.94 36.25 11.52
C MET A 534 0.15 37.17 10.96
N LYS A 535 0.86 37.90 11.83
CA LYS A 535 2.02 38.72 11.45
C LYS A 535 3.17 37.88 10.90
N GLU A 536 3.49 36.76 11.54
CA GLU A 536 4.53 35.85 11.03
C GLU A 536 4.21 35.35 9.61
N ILE A 537 2.97 34.89 9.38
CA ILE A 537 2.53 34.43 8.06
C ILE A 537 2.48 35.59 7.05
N SER A 538 2.13 36.79 7.49
CA SER A 538 2.14 38.00 6.65
C SER A 538 3.55 38.35 6.18
N GLU A 539 4.56 38.17 7.03
CA GLU A 539 5.97 38.35 6.70
C GLU A 539 6.44 37.31 5.66
N TRP A 540 5.99 36.05 5.77
CA TRP A 540 6.33 34.99 4.82
C TRP A 540 5.87 35.31 3.40
N ILE A 541 4.67 35.89 3.24
CA ILE A 541 4.12 36.24 1.94
C ILE A 541 4.45 37.69 1.57
N GLY A 542 4.76 38.56 2.52
CA GLY A 542 4.97 39.99 2.31
C GLY A 542 3.68 40.75 1.98
N ILE A 543 2.59 40.43 2.69
CA ILE A 543 1.27 41.09 2.61
C ILE A 543 1.02 41.82 3.94
N ARG A 544 0.21 42.90 3.91
CA ARG A 544 -0.14 43.61 5.15
C ARG A 544 -1.06 42.74 6.02
N ASP A 545 -0.79 42.73 7.32
CA ASP A 545 -1.54 42.02 8.36
C ASP A 545 -2.65 42.87 9.02
N SER A 546 -2.84 44.11 8.58
CA SER A 546 -3.77 45.02 9.22
C SER A 546 -5.21 44.85 8.73
N LEU A 547 -6.06 44.24 9.55
CA LEU A 547 -7.52 44.30 9.44
C LEU A 547 -8.07 45.36 10.42
N PRO A 548 -8.80 46.40 9.97
CA PRO A 548 -9.43 47.37 10.86
C PRO A 548 -10.41 46.70 11.84
N PHE A 549 -10.47 47.22 13.08
CA PHE A 549 -11.33 46.65 14.12
C PHE A 549 -12.81 46.58 13.72
N ASP A 550 -13.32 47.58 12.98
CA ASP A 550 -14.73 47.59 12.53
C ASP A 550 -15.03 46.41 11.59
N VAL A 551 -14.09 46.07 10.72
CA VAL A 551 -14.22 44.92 9.79
C VAL A 551 -14.19 43.61 10.57
N GLN A 552 -13.31 43.49 11.58
CA GLN A 552 -13.23 42.29 12.42
C GLN A 552 -14.55 42.06 13.17
N LYS A 553 -15.11 43.13 13.77
CA LYS A 553 -16.39 43.08 14.48
C LYS A 553 -17.55 42.72 13.56
N GLU A 554 -17.59 43.29 12.36
CA GLU A 554 -18.61 42.97 11.35
C GLU A 554 -18.50 41.49 10.91
N MET A 555 -17.28 40.99 10.72
CA MET A 555 -17.04 39.58 10.36
C MET A 555 -17.48 38.63 11.46
N PHE A 556 -17.11 38.90 12.72
CA PHE A 556 -17.56 38.12 13.88
C PHE A 556 -19.09 38.07 13.94
N LYS A 557 -19.74 39.23 13.79
CA LYS A 557 -21.20 39.33 13.82
C LYS A 557 -21.85 38.45 12.75
N LYS A 558 -21.41 38.56 11.49
CA LYS A 558 -21.98 37.78 10.38
C LYS A 558 -21.72 36.28 10.51
N LEU A 559 -20.52 35.87 10.94
CA LEU A 559 -20.21 34.46 11.22
C LEU A 559 -21.10 33.90 12.33
N ASN A 560 -21.33 34.69 13.38
CA ASN A 560 -22.18 34.29 14.48
C ASN A 560 -23.67 34.25 14.10
N GLU A 561 -24.14 35.17 13.23
CA GLU A 561 -25.49 35.11 12.65
C GLU A 561 -25.70 33.81 11.85
N GLU A 562 -24.73 33.43 11.01
CA GLU A 562 -24.77 32.18 10.26
C GLU A 562 -24.77 30.96 11.19
N MET A 563 -23.92 30.96 12.23
CA MET A 563 -23.92 29.89 13.23
C MET A 563 -25.28 29.78 13.94
N GLN A 564 -25.89 30.90 14.30
CA GLN A 564 -27.22 30.91 14.90
C GLN A 564 -28.28 30.31 13.98
N ILE A 565 -28.24 30.58 12.67
CA ILE A 565 -29.17 29.98 11.71
C ILE A 565 -28.99 28.45 11.69
N LEU A 566 -27.75 27.96 11.69
CA LEU A 566 -27.48 26.52 11.74
C LEU A 566 -28.00 25.89 13.04
N GLU A 567 -27.83 26.56 14.17
CA GLU A 567 -28.35 26.10 15.47
C GLU A 567 -29.88 26.11 15.52
N ASP A 568 -30.51 27.18 15.04
CA ASP A 568 -31.97 27.32 15.02
C ASP A 568 -32.61 26.25 14.11
N ASN A 569 -31.99 25.94 12.96
CA ASN A 569 -32.42 24.83 12.09
C ASN A 569 -32.28 23.47 12.78
N THR A 570 -31.13 23.22 13.41
CA THR A 570 -30.86 21.97 14.14
C THR A 570 -31.87 21.77 15.26
N LEU A 571 -32.15 22.82 16.06
CA LEU A 571 -33.16 22.79 17.12
C LEU A 571 -34.57 22.44 16.61
N GLY A 572 -34.93 22.86 15.39
CA GLY A 572 -36.22 22.55 14.77
C GLY A 572 -36.40 21.07 14.40
N GLU A 573 -35.32 20.33 14.21
CA GLU A 573 -35.33 18.91 13.80
C GLU A 573 -35.25 17.94 14.98
N VAL A 574 -34.95 18.44 16.19
CA VAL A 574 -34.74 17.60 17.37
C VAL A 574 -36.07 17.02 17.87
N VAL A 575 -36.11 15.68 17.98
CA VAL A 575 -37.27 14.93 18.47
C VAL A 575 -37.07 14.54 19.93
N ASP A 576 -38.00 14.95 20.79
CA ASP A 576 -38.07 14.48 22.17
C ASP A 576 -38.69 13.08 22.22
N TYR A 577 -37.85 12.04 22.31
CA TYR A 577 -38.32 10.67 22.41
C TYR A 577 -38.49 10.26 23.87
N VAL A 578 -39.68 9.73 24.17
CA VAL A 578 -40.08 9.23 25.49
C VAL A 578 -40.02 7.70 25.51
N PRO A 579 -38.95 7.10 26.06
CA PRO A 579 -38.84 5.64 26.12
C PRO A 579 -39.77 5.03 27.16
N LYS A 580 -40.16 3.77 26.95
CA LYS A 580 -40.71 2.93 28.04
C LYS A 580 -39.56 2.31 28.84
N VAL A 581 -39.67 2.26 30.16
CA VAL A 581 -38.67 1.63 31.05
C VAL A 581 -38.34 0.19 30.62
N SER A 582 -39.33 -0.58 30.19
CA SER A 582 -39.12 -1.95 29.67
C SER A 582 -38.21 -1.99 28.45
N GLU A 583 -38.31 -1.00 27.54
CA GLU A 583 -37.49 -0.92 26.33
C GLU A 583 -36.04 -0.56 26.69
N ILE A 584 -35.85 0.39 27.61
CA ILE A 584 -34.51 0.76 28.12
C ILE A 584 -33.83 -0.45 28.76
N ASN A 585 -34.54 -1.15 29.64
CA ASN A 585 -33.98 -2.32 30.33
C ASN A 585 -33.62 -3.45 29.35
N VAL A 586 -34.44 -3.71 28.32
CA VAL A 586 -34.11 -4.70 27.28
C VAL A 586 -32.83 -4.31 26.54
N GLN A 587 -32.68 -3.04 26.16
CA GLN A 587 -31.50 -2.56 25.45
C GLN A 587 -30.24 -2.55 26.33
N LEU A 588 -30.37 -2.11 27.60
CA LEU A 588 -29.27 -2.18 28.57
C LEU A 588 -28.81 -3.61 28.80
N LYS A 589 -29.73 -4.57 28.94
CA LYS A 589 -29.40 -6.00 29.04
C LYS A 589 -28.62 -6.49 27.83
N GLN A 590 -29.11 -6.19 26.62
CA GLN A 590 -28.39 -6.51 25.39
C GLN A 590 -27.01 -5.87 25.35
N GLN A 591 -26.84 -4.63 25.82
CA GLN A 591 -25.55 -3.97 25.89
C GLN A 591 -24.60 -4.64 26.90
N PHE A 592 -25.12 -5.05 28.06
CA PHE A 592 -24.34 -5.72 29.09
C PHE A 592 -23.89 -7.13 28.64
N GLU A 593 -24.76 -7.86 27.93
CA GLU A 593 -24.49 -9.25 27.50
C GLU A 593 -23.69 -9.35 26.18
N ASN A 594 -24.12 -8.65 25.13
CA ASN A 594 -23.60 -8.88 23.76
C ASN A 594 -22.22 -8.26 23.51
N PHE A 595 -21.86 -7.18 24.22
CA PHE A 595 -20.65 -6.43 23.92
C PHE A 595 -19.44 -6.78 24.80
N ARG A 596 -19.55 -7.74 25.74
CA ARG A 596 -18.53 -8.01 26.78
C ARG A 596 -18.02 -6.75 27.50
N HIS A 597 -18.82 -5.67 27.51
CA HIS A 597 -18.44 -4.37 28.06
C HIS A 597 -18.75 -4.22 29.54
N PHE A 598 -19.56 -5.12 30.12
CA PHE A 598 -19.96 -5.08 31.52
C PHE A 598 -19.70 -6.42 32.23
N TYR A 599 -18.44 -6.63 32.59
CA TYR A 599 -17.97 -7.80 33.32
C TYR A 599 -18.69 -7.93 34.66
N GLY A 600 -19.21 -9.13 34.96
CA GLY A 600 -19.90 -9.44 36.21
C GLY A 600 -21.42 -9.29 36.14
N TYR A 601 -22.00 -8.80 35.04
CA TYR A 601 -23.47 -8.77 34.92
C TYR A 601 -24.08 -10.18 34.97
N ARG A 602 -25.07 -10.38 35.86
CA ARG A 602 -25.80 -11.65 36.06
C ARG A 602 -27.28 -11.40 36.32
N GLU A 603 -28.14 -11.65 35.32
CA GLU A 603 -29.59 -11.53 35.49
C GLU A 603 -30.15 -12.43 36.61
N SER A 604 -29.49 -13.57 36.88
CA SER A 604 -29.88 -14.51 37.95
C SER A 604 -29.87 -13.91 39.37
N ILE A 605 -29.19 -12.79 39.61
CA ILE A 605 -29.16 -12.15 40.94
C ILE A 605 -30.51 -11.46 41.19
N ASN A 606 -31.25 -11.96 42.19
CA ASN A 606 -32.55 -11.40 42.56
C ASN A 606 -32.42 -10.02 43.23
N ILE A 607 -33.04 -9.02 42.61
CA ILE A 607 -33.07 -7.61 43.02
C ILE A 607 -34.45 -7.13 43.53
N LYS A 608 -35.45 -8.00 43.65
CA LYS A 608 -36.83 -7.60 44.02
C LYS A 608 -36.91 -6.84 45.34
N ASP A 609 -36.23 -7.34 46.37
CA ASP A 609 -36.27 -6.82 47.75
C ASP A 609 -35.16 -5.80 48.06
N VAL A 610 -34.53 -5.24 47.02
CA VAL A 610 -33.44 -4.27 47.17
C VAL A 610 -34.02 -2.85 47.24
N LYS A 611 -33.43 -2.02 48.10
CA LYS A 611 -33.78 -0.60 48.21
C LYS A 611 -33.52 0.11 46.89
N GLU A 612 -34.49 0.91 46.48
CA GLU A 612 -34.37 1.77 45.30
C GLU A 612 -33.31 2.85 45.50
N MET A 613 -32.54 3.07 44.45
CA MET A 613 -31.51 4.10 44.35
C MET A 613 -31.91 5.09 43.26
N HIS A 614 -31.41 6.30 43.35
CA HIS A 614 -31.67 7.33 42.36
C HIS A 614 -30.35 7.95 41.94
N PHE A 615 -30.22 8.18 40.64
CA PHE A 615 -29.20 9.10 40.18
C PHE A 615 -29.58 10.53 40.54
N ARG A 616 -28.57 11.41 40.67
CA ARG A 616 -28.84 12.85 40.72
C ARG A 616 -29.48 13.26 39.38
N PRO A 617 -30.45 14.19 39.37
CA PRO A 617 -31.04 14.66 38.13
C PRO A 617 -29.97 15.14 37.15
N PHE A 618 -30.06 14.72 35.90
CA PHE A 618 -29.15 15.13 34.84
C PHE A 618 -29.86 16.06 33.87
N ILE A 619 -29.17 17.09 33.39
CA ILE A 619 -29.65 17.95 32.31
C ILE A 619 -28.99 17.46 31.03
N GLU A 620 -29.81 17.10 30.04
CA GLU A 620 -29.37 16.41 28.83
C GLU A 620 -29.84 17.13 27.58
N ASP A 621 -28.99 17.16 26.57
CA ASP A 621 -29.33 17.67 25.24
C ASP A 621 -30.23 16.65 24.54
N LEU A 622 -31.35 17.14 23.99
CA LEU A 622 -32.34 16.33 23.32
C LEU A 622 -31.78 15.60 22.09
N GLN A 623 -30.69 16.10 21.47
CA GLN A 623 -30.02 15.38 20.37
C GLN A 623 -29.54 13.98 20.79
N TYR A 624 -29.25 13.78 22.08
CA TYR A 624 -28.86 12.48 22.65
C TYR A 624 -30.05 11.70 23.22
N CYS A 625 -31.26 12.24 23.07
CA CYS A 625 -32.51 11.70 23.59
C CYS A 625 -33.48 11.29 22.47
N ASN A 626 -33.01 11.21 21.22
CA ASN A 626 -33.83 11.01 20.03
C ASN A 626 -34.30 9.56 19.81
N ASN A 627 -33.74 8.57 20.52
CA ASN A 627 -34.19 7.18 20.49
C ASN A 627 -33.75 6.41 21.76
N GLY A 628 -34.34 5.22 21.97
CA GLY A 628 -34.06 4.40 23.14
C GLY A 628 -32.61 3.92 23.22
N LEU A 629 -31.96 3.66 22.08
CA LEU A 629 -30.58 3.15 22.04
C LEU A 629 -29.59 4.21 22.56
N ASN A 630 -29.79 5.48 22.21
CA ASN A 630 -28.95 6.58 22.68
C ASN A 630 -29.13 6.80 24.18
N ILE A 631 -30.38 6.75 24.66
CA ILE A 631 -30.72 6.86 26.09
C ILE A 631 -30.07 5.70 26.87
N SER A 632 -30.27 4.46 26.44
CA SER A 632 -29.69 3.29 27.10
C SER A 632 -28.15 3.32 27.08
N SER A 633 -27.53 3.70 25.96
CA SER A 633 -26.06 3.83 25.87
C SER A 633 -25.49 4.86 26.84
N ARG A 634 -26.17 6.01 27.03
CA ARG A 634 -25.76 7.02 28.01
C ARG A 634 -25.96 6.53 29.44
N LEU A 635 -27.10 5.90 29.73
CA LEU A 635 -27.36 5.31 31.05
C LEU A 635 -26.34 4.22 31.38
N ALA A 636 -25.89 3.43 30.40
CA ALA A 636 -24.80 2.47 30.57
C ALA A 636 -23.50 3.17 31.04
N ARG A 637 -23.13 4.32 30.48
CA ARG A 637 -21.96 5.10 30.95
C ARG A 637 -22.13 5.60 32.39
N ASN A 638 -23.35 6.00 32.77
CA ASN A 638 -23.65 6.36 34.15
C ASN A 638 -23.51 5.15 35.09
N PHE A 639 -23.96 3.97 34.66
CA PHE A 639 -23.76 2.73 35.40
C PHE A 639 -22.29 2.30 35.47
N GLU A 640 -21.49 2.51 34.42
CA GLU A 640 -20.04 2.32 34.46
C GLU A 640 -19.39 3.17 35.57
N SER A 641 -19.73 4.46 35.62
CA SER A 641 -19.23 5.37 36.66
C SER A 641 -19.64 4.87 38.05
N PHE A 642 -20.92 4.52 38.21
CA PHE A 642 -21.47 3.98 39.45
C PHE A 642 -20.77 2.69 39.90
N ILE A 643 -20.54 1.72 39.00
CA ILE A 643 -19.84 0.47 39.31
C ILE A 643 -18.41 0.77 39.76
N ASN A 644 -17.70 1.67 39.08
CA ASN A 644 -16.36 2.08 39.46
C ASN A 644 -16.33 2.75 40.85
N GLU A 645 -17.34 3.54 41.20
CA GLU A 645 -17.50 4.09 42.55
C GLU A 645 -17.72 2.99 43.59
N GLN A 646 -18.55 1.99 43.31
CA GLN A 646 -18.74 0.85 44.22
C GLN A 646 -17.44 0.08 44.44
N ILE A 647 -16.67 -0.18 43.37
CA ILE A 647 -15.36 -0.84 43.47
C ILE A 647 -14.39 -0.04 44.35
N LYS A 648 -14.32 1.28 44.18
CA LYS A 648 -13.45 2.14 44.99
C LYS A 648 -13.87 2.18 46.46
N LYS A 649 -15.18 2.13 46.71
CA LYS A 649 -15.76 2.17 48.05
C LYS A 649 -15.54 0.87 48.82
N GLU A 650 -15.80 -0.27 48.18
CA GLU A 650 -15.77 -1.58 48.85
C GLU A 650 -14.36 -2.18 48.90
N LEU A 651 -13.56 -2.09 47.82
CA LEU A 651 -12.24 -2.72 47.80
C LEU A 651 -11.17 -1.86 48.47
N PRO A 652 -10.37 -2.43 49.38
CA PRO A 652 -9.23 -1.74 49.98
C PRO A 652 -8.12 -1.47 48.96
N MET A 653 -7.45 -0.33 49.09
CA MET A 653 -6.33 0.06 48.23
C MET A 653 -4.99 -0.42 48.77
N VAL A 654 -4.21 -1.01 47.88
CA VAL A 654 -2.80 -1.32 48.09
C VAL A 654 -1.99 -0.39 47.20
N GLN A 655 -1.14 0.44 47.82
CA GLN A 655 -0.24 1.33 47.10
C GLN A 655 1.09 0.63 46.80
N LEU A 656 1.48 0.62 45.53
CA LEU A 656 2.74 0.04 45.04
C LEU A 656 3.67 1.13 44.51
N SER A 657 4.97 1.01 44.80
CA SER A 657 6.08 1.69 44.11
C SER A 657 6.63 0.79 43.00
N PHE A 658 7.58 1.23 42.19
CA PHE A 658 8.24 0.40 41.15
C PHE A 658 9.65 -0.05 41.56
N ASP A 659 9.87 -0.20 42.86
CA ASP A 659 11.11 -0.70 43.47
C ASP A 659 10.86 -2.06 44.16
N LEU A 660 11.89 -2.57 44.85
CA LEU A 660 11.80 -3.84 45.59
C LEU A 660 10.75 -3.80 46.71
N ASP A 661 10.48 -2.64 47.29
CA ASP A 661 9.45 -2.50 48.33
C ASP A 661 8.05 -2.67 47.73
N GLY A 662 7.79 -2.13 46.53
CA GLY A 662 6.56 -2.35 45.78
C GLY A 662 6.33 -3.84 45.47
N VAL A 663 7.38 -4.54 45.03
CA VAL A 663 7.37 -6.00 44.82
C VAL A 663 7.03 -6.75 46.10
N LYS A 664 7.67 -6.43 47.22
CA LYS A 664 7.43 -7.07 48.53
C LYS A 664 6.01 -6.82 49.04
N VAL A 665 5.49 -5.61 48.90
CA VAL A 665 4.13 -5.26 49.32
C VAL A 665 3.10 -6.10 48.58
N LEU A 666 3.19 -6.18 47.25
CA LEU A 666 2.26 -7.01 46.47
C LEU A 666 2.44 -8.50 46.80
N LEU A 667 3.67 -8.98 46.90
CA LEU A 667 3.97 -10.37 47.23
C LEU A 667 3.35 -10.78 48.59
N ASN A 668 3.44 -9.93 49.61
CA ASN A 668 2.81 -10.17 50.91
C ASN A 668 1.28 -10.22 50.80
N GLN A 669 0.66 -9.32 50.05
CA GLN A 669 -0.79 -9.38 49.81
C GLN A 669 -1.22 -10.69 49.14
N LEU A 670 -0.45 -11.19 48.17
CA LEU A 670 -0.69 -12.47 47.49
C LEU A 670 -0.28 -13.71 48.32
N ARG A 671 0.36 -13.53 49.47
CA ARG A 671 0.64 -14.60 50.46
C ARG A 671 -0.48 -14.70 51.49
N GLU A 672 -0.93 -13.56 52.00
CA GLU A 672 -1.98 -13.47 53.02
C GLU A 672 -3.38 -13.77 52.48
N ARG A 673 -3.63 -13.39 51.22
CA ARG A 673 -4.95 -13.52 50.58
C ARG A 673 -4.86 -14.38 49.34
N ARG A 674 -5.90 -15.21 49.11
CA ARG A 674 -6.03 -16.03 47.90
C ARG A 674 -6.93 -15.31 46.89
N PHE A 675 -6.34 -14.90 45.77
CA PHE A 675 -7.04 -14.39 44.59
C PHE A 675 -6.86 -15.39 43.45
N ASN A 676 -7.90 -15.58 42.64
CA ASN A 676 -7.87 -16.46 41.47
C ASN A 676 -8.04 -15.71 40.15
N LYS A 677 -8.41 -14.42 40.19
CA LYS A 677 -8.53 -13.55 39.02
C LYS A 677 -7.85 -12.18 39.23
N ARG A 678 -7.43 -11.57 38.13
CA ARG A 678 -6.82 -10.22 38.07
C ARG A 678 -7.09 -9.55 36.73
N ASN A 679 -7.06 -8.22 36.68
CA ASN A 679 -7.17 -7.46 35.43
C ASN A 679 -5.92 -6.63 35.09
N TYR A 680 -4.84 -6.81 35.86
CA TYR A 680 -3.59 -6.07 35.74
C TYR A 680 -2.39 -7.00 36.04
N THR A 681 -1.28 -6.78 35.35
CA THR A 681 -0.01 -7.50 35.57
C THR A 681 1.07 -6.52 36.03
N TYR A 682 1.27 -6.42 37.35
CA TYR A 682 2.30 -5.53 37.91
C TYR A 682 3.73 -5.89 37.48
N VAL A 683 4.03 -7.18 37.27
CA VAL A 683 5.39 -7.63 36.90
C VAL A 683 5.79 -7.30 35.46
N ASP A 684 4.83 -6.95 34.60
CA ASP A 684 5.08 -6.59 33.19
C ASP A 684 5.39 -5.10 33.03
N ASP A 685 5.34 -4.33 34.12
CA ASP A 685 5.49 -2.88 34.08
C ASP A 685 6.93 -2.44 33.78
N TRP A 686 7.08 -1.48 32.87
CA TRP A 686 8.38 -0.96 32.43
C TRP A 686 9.04 -0.08 33.49
N GLY A 687 8.30 0.40 34.50
CA GLY A 687 8.86 1.15 35.62
C GLY A 687 9.77 0.32 36.54
N LEU A 688 9.76 -1.02 36.42
CA LEU A 688 10.60 -1.91 37.24
C LEU A 688 12.01 -2.03 36.66
N ASP A 689 13.00 -1.52 37.38
CA ASP A 689 14.42 -1.56 37.00
C ASP A 689 15.00 -2.98 36.94
N LYS A 690 16.11 -3.11 36.21
CA LYS A 690 16.82 -4.40 36.01
C LYS A 690 17.18 -5.09 37.34
N GLU A 691 17.69 -4.33 38.30
CA GLU A 691 18.08 -4.86 39.63
C GLU A 691 16.89 -5.46 40.37
N VAL A 692 15.70 -4.84 40.26
CA VAL A 692 14.47 -5.35 40.87
C VAL A 692 14.03 -6.65 40.19
N ARG A 693 14.13 -6.72 38.85
CA ARG A 693 13.75 -7.92 38.07
C ARG A 693 14.66 -9.12 38.33
N GLU A 694 15.91 -8.88 38.72
CA GLU A 694 16.86 -9.95 39.04
C GLU A 694 16.70 -10.49 40.48
N SER A 695 15.97 -9.78 41.35
CA SER A 695 15.71 -10.18 42.74
C SER A 695 14.90 -11.47 42.88
N GLU A 696 15.12 -12.20 43.97
CA GLU A 696 14.39 -13.45 44.25
C GLU A 696 12.91 -13.18 44.57
N GLU A 697 12.61 -12.08 45.27
CA GLU A 697 11.24 -11.66 45.56
C GLU A 697 10.43 -11.37 44.29
N TYR A 698 11.06 -10.79 43.28
CA TYR A 698 10.41 -10.57 41.98
C TYR A 698 10.13 -11.88 41.26
N LYS A 699 11.09 -12.81 41.21
CA LYS A 699 10.89 -14.15 40.62
C LYS A 699 9.77 -14.93 41.31
N GLU A 700 9.67 -14.83 42.63
CA GLU A 700 8.57 -15.42 43.40
C GLU A 700 7.23 -14.76 43.05
N LEU A 701 7.20 -13.42 42.97
CA LEU A 701 6.00 -12.67 42.61
C LEU A 701 5.50 -13.04 41.21
N VAL A 702 6.40 -13.15 40.22
CA VAL A 702 6.08 -13.63 38.87
C VAL A 702 5.42 -15.00 38.92
N THR A 703 5.96 -15.92 39.72
CA THR A 703 5.44 -17.28 39.85
C THR A 703 4.04 -17.29 40.47
N LYS A 704 3.80 -16.49 41.52
CA LYS A 704 2.47 -16.34 42.12
C LYS A 704 1.46 -15.71 41.17
N ILE A 705 1.83 -14.65 40.46
CA ILE A 705 0.95 -13.94 39.52
C ILE A 705 0.58 -14.84 38.33
N LYS A 706 1.49 -15.70 37.85
CA LYS A 706 1.19 -16.70 36.80
C LYS A 706 0.08 -17.67 37.23
N GLY A 707 -0.07 -17.93 38.53
CA GLY A 707 -1.15 -18.76 39.08
C GLY A 707 -2.52 -18.07 39.19
N ILE A 708 -2.61 -16.78 38.85
CA ILE A 708 -3.84 -15.96 38.95
C ILE A 708 -4.30 -15.60 37.53
N SER A 709 -5.52 -16.04 37.16
CA SER A 709 -6.05 -15.88 35.81
C SER A 709 -6.25 -14.40 35.46
N PHE A 710 -5.79 -14.00 34.27
CA PHE A 710 -6.02 -12.66 33.76
C PHE A 710 -7.38 -12.57 33.06
N GLU A 711 -8.19 -11.59 33.43
CA GLU A 711 -9.51 -11.32 32.85
C GLU A 711 -9.65 -9.83 32.50
N LYS A 712 -10.20 -9.54 31.33
CA LYS A 712 -10.57 -8.18 30.96
C LYS A 712 -11.88 -7.82 31.64
N THR A 713 -11.82 -6.94 32.64
CA THR A 713 -12.98 -6.58 33.49
C THR A 713 -13.61 -5.24 33.09
N SER A 714 -13.71 -4.92 31.80
CA SER A 714 -14.39 -3.69 31.37
C SER A 714 -15.82 -3.65 31.94
N PRO A 715 -16.27 -2.51 32.50
CA PRO A 715 -15.68 -1.18 32.43
C PRO A 715 -14.95 -0.77 33.73
N ILE A 716 -14.49 -1.72 34.54
CA ILE A 716 -13.77 -1.42 35.78
C ILE A 716 -12.39 -0.85 35.43
N ASN A 717 -12.20 0.43 35.73
CA ASN A 717 -11.01 1.21 35.43
C ASN A 717 -9.89 1.05 36.47
N SER A 718 -10.19 0.41 37.61
CA SER A 718 -9.20 0.14 38.65
C SER A 718 -8.44 -1.15 38.37
N HIS A 719 -7.14 -1.15 38.61
CA HIS A 719 -6.34 -2.37 38.65
C HIS A 719 -6.70 -3.17 39.90
N ILE A 720 -7.10 -4.43 39.74
CA ILE A 720 -7.63 -5.26 40.84
C ILE A 720 -7.12 -6.70 40.78
N PHE A 721 -6.97 -7.27 41.97
CA PHE A 721 -6.88 -8.71 42.20
C PHE A 721 -8.11 -9.13 43.00
N TYR A 722 -8.80 -10.18 42.57
CA TYR A 722 -10.11 -10.51 43.11
C TYR A 722 -10.41 -12.02 43.06
N LYS A 723 -11.45 -12.40 43.79
CA LYS A 723 -12.00 -13.77 43.82
C LYS A 723 -13.10 -13.92 42.78
N ASP A 724 -13.18 -15.08 42.15
CA ASP A 724 -14.18 -15.39 41.15
C ASP A 724 -15.61 -15.29 41.71
N GLY A 725 -16.55 -14.78 40.90
CA GLY A 725 -17.94 -14.53 41.29
C GLY A 725 -18.19 -13.31 42.20
N CYS A 726 -17.14 -12.70 42.74
CA CYS A 726 -17.28 -11.54 43.64
C CYS A 726 -17.65 -10.23 42.93
N LEU A 727 -17.31 -10.11 41.64
CA LEU A 727 -17.70 -8.94 40.85
C LEU A 727 -19.09 -9.09 40.22
N ASP A 728 -19.81 -10.18 40.53
CA ASP A 728 -21.11 -10.41 39.93
C ASP A 728 -22.16 -9.43 40.50
N TYR A 729 -22.99 -8.85 39.62
CA TYR A 729 -24.02 -7.88 39.98
C TYR A 729 -25.23 -7.92 39.03
N ASN A 730 -26.33 -7.32 39.47
CA ASN A 730 -27.50 -7.05 38.63
C ASN A 730 -28.02 -5.63 38.90
N ILE A 731 -28.48 -4.99 37.82
CA ILE A 731 -29.01 -3.63 37.78
C ILE A 731 -30.29 -3.63 36.94
N GLU A 732 -31.32 -2.95 37.43
CA GLU A 732 -32.56 -2.73 36.68
C GLU A 732 -33.08 -1.31 36.94
N ILE A 733 -33.45 -0.61 35.88
CA ILE A 733 -34.16 0.67 35.99
C ILE A 733 -35.60 0.39 36.38
N THR A 734 -36.06 1.05 37.43
CA THR A 734 -37.43 0.93 37.94
C THR A 734 -38.31 2.07 37.45
N GLU A 735 -37.74 3.27 37.31
CA GLU A 735 -38.47 4.46 36.88
C GLU A 735 -37.58 5.36 36.02
N TYR A 736 -38.16 5.95 34.99
CA TYR A 736 -37.53 6.92 34.11
C TYR A 736 -38.53 8.03 33.80
N ASN A 737 -38.28 9.22 34.35
CA ASN A 737 -39.08 10.42 34.11
C ASN A 737 -38.21 11.52 33.50
N HIS A 738 -38.84 12.44 32.78
CA HIS A 738 -38.16 13.62 32.25
C HIS A 738 -39.09 14.83 32.28
N GLU A 739 -38.50 16.00 32.42
CA GLU A 739 -39.20 17.29 32.44
C GLU A 739 -38.36 18.32 31.68
N PHE A 740 -39.01 19.28 31.02
CA PHE A 740 -38.30 20.45 30.52
C PHE A 740 -37.86 21.34 31.67
N LEU A 741 -36.73 22.03 31.49
CA LEU A 741 -36.23 22.95 32.49
C LEU A 741 -37.19 24.13 32.65
N THR A 742 -37.43 24.51 33.90
CA THR A 742 -38.12 25.76 34.25
C THR A 742 -37.30 26.98 33.86
N ASP A 743 -37.90 28.17 33.82
CA ASP A 743 -37.17 29.41 33.50
C ASP A 743 -36.06 29.70 34.51
N ASP A 744 -36.28 29.39 35.79
CA ASP A 744 -35.26 29.52 36.85
C ASP A 744 -34.13 28.51 36.66
N GLU A 745 -34.44 27.24 36.39
CA GLU A 745 -33.43 26.22 36.10
C GLU A 745 -32.64 26.56 34.82
N CYS A 746 -33.28 27.07 33.78
CA CYS A 746 -32.61 27.55 32.56
C CYS A 746 -31.70 28.74 32.87
N SER A 747 -32.16 29.70 33.66
CA SER A 747 -31.38 30.89 34.03
C SER A 747 -30.15 30.55 34.87
N VAL A 748 -30.21 29.48 35.68
CA VAL A 748 -29.05 28.96 36.41
C VAL A 748 -28.15 28.14 35.48
N TYR A 749 -28.73 27.25 34.67
CA TYR A 749 -27.95 26.35 33.81
C TYR A 749 -27.21 27.10 32.70
N VAL A 750 -27.81 28.17 32.15
CA VAL A 750 -27.19 29.00 31.11
C VAL A 750 -25.90 29.66 31.60
N GLU A 751 -25.76 29.96 32.90
CA GLU A 751 -24.54 30.56 33.45
C GLU A 751 -23.32 29.65 33.31
N ASN A 752 -23.51 28.34 33.18
CA ASN A 752 -22.42 27.39 32.88
C ASN A 752 -21.81 27.63 31.49
N TYR A 753 -22.52 28.34 30.61
CA TYR A 753 -22.10 28.65 29.24
C TYR A 753 -21.69 30.12 29.06
N LYS A 754 -21.64 30.90 30.15
CA LYS A 754 -21.25 32.30 30.09
C LYS A 754 -19.78 32.41 29.70
N VAL A 755 -19.51 33.17 28.63
CA VAL A 755 -18.15 33.44 28.17
C VAL A 755 -17.73 34.87 28.47
N GLY A 756 -18.65 35.84 28.41
CA GLY A 756 -18.36 37.24 28.70
C GLY A 756 -19.57 37.98 29.28
N GLU A 757 -19.49 39.31 29.39
CA GLU A 757 -20.62 40.11 29.88
C GLU A 757 -21.83 40.01 28.94
N GLY A 758 -22.88 39.33 29.40
CA GLY A 758 -24.13 39.16 28.66
C GLY A 758 -24.06 38.20 27.46
N LEU A 759 -22.94 37.50 27.27
CA LEU A 759 -22.69 36.61 26.13
C LEU A 759 -22.44 35.17 26.58
N TYR A 760 -23.13 34.22 25.94
CA TYR A 760 -23.16 32.80 26.29
C TYR A 760 -22.83 31.96 25.06
N LYS A 761 -21.89 31.01 25.16
CA LYS A 761 -21.52 30.11 24.07
C LYS A 761 -22.27 28.79 24.20
N ILE A 762 -23.30 28.58 23.37
CA ILE A 762 -24.12 27.36 23.36
C ILE A 762 -24.07 26.74 21.98
N LYS A 763 -23.72 25.45 21.90
CA LYS A 763 -23.65 24.70 20.64
C LYS A 763 -22.86 25.45 19.55
N ASP A 764 -21.75 26.09 19.95
CA ASP A 764 -20.84 26.91 19.12
C ASP A 764 -21.34 28.31 18.72
N ALA A 765 -22.59 28.68 18.98
CA ALA A 765 -23.12 30.03 18.78
C ALA A 765 -22.91 30.94 20.00
N TYR A 766 -22.63 32.22 19.77
CA TYR A 766 -22.56 33.25 20.81
C TYR A 766 -23.89 33.99 20.91
N LEU A 767 -24.58 33.82 22.03
CA LEU A 767 -25.95 34.28 22.23
C LEU A 767 -26.02 35.26 23.39
N ASN A 768 -26.98 36.19 23.33
CA ASN A 768 -27.37 36.94 24.52
C ASN A 768 -28.12 36.03 25.52
N LYS A 769 -28.23 36.44 26.78
CA LYS A 769 -28.86 35.61 27.83
C LYS A 769 -30.25 35.11 27.44
N SER A 770 -31.08 35.99 26.87
CA SER A 770 -32.46 35.65 26.50
C SER A 770 -32.53 34.55 25.45
N LYS A 771 -31.76 34.67 24.36
CA LYS A 771 -31.74 33.66 23.29
C LYS A 771 -31.04 32.38 23.74
N ALA A 772 -30.03 32.50 24.59
CA ALA A 772 -29.35 31.35 25.22
C ALA A 772 -30.30 30.52 26.09
N MET A 773 -31.12 31.18 26.91
CA MET A 773 -32.16 30.52 27.71
C MET A 773 -33.22 29.86 26.82
N GLU A 774 -33.63 30.52 25.72
CA GLU A 774 -34.58 29.94 24.76
C GLU A 774 -34.04 28.64 24.14
N VAL A 775 -32.77 28.63 23.72
CA VAL A 775 -32.10 27.44 23.17
C VAL A 775 -32.05 26.31 24.20
N ILE A 776 -31.68 26.60 25.45
CA ILE A 776 -31.64 25.59 26.51
C ILE A 776 -33.05 25.03 26.76
N LYS A 777 -34.04 25.90 26.90
CA LYS A 777 -35.42 25.52 27.20
C LYS A 777 -36.03 24.63 26.12
N LYS A 778 -35.69 24.86 24.85
CA LYS A 778 -36.18 24.07 23.71
C LYS A 778 -35.35 22.80 23.46
N GLY A 779 -34.05 22.86 23.73
CA GLY A 779 -33.10 21.81 23.32
C GLY A 779 -32.66 20.86 24.43
N TYR A 780 -33.04 21.10 25.68
CA TYR A 780 -32.58 20.30 26.82
C TYR A 780 -33.75 19.87 27.71
N ARG A 781 -33.58 18.71 28.36
CA ARG A 781 -34.50 18.21 29.37
C ARG A 781 -33.74 17.74 30.62
N LYS A 782 -34.43 17.76 31.75
CA LYS A 782 -34.00 17.21 33.02
C LYS A 782 -34.51 15.77 33.11
N GLU A 783 -33.65 14.82 33.42
CA GLU A 783 -33.99 13.41 33.54
C GLU A 783 -33.84 12.92 34.98
N LEU A 784 -34.79 12.09 35.39
CA LEU A 784 -34.92 11.51 36.71
C LEU A 784 -34.96 9.99 36.57
N VAL A 785 -33.95 9.31 37.12
CA VAL A 785 -33.77 7.88 36.92
C VAL A 785 -33.64 7.17 38.27
N SER A 786 -34.54 6.21 38.49
CA SER A 786 -34.55 5.31 39.64
C SER A 786 -34.14 3.90 39.20
N PHE A 787 -33.34 3.23 40.01
CA PHE A 787 -32.85 1.89 39.71
C PHE A 787 -32.62 1.06 40.97
N LYS A 788 -32.55 -0.26 40.80
CA LYS A 788 -32.14 -1.21 41.84
C LYS A 788 -30.79 -1.81 41.46
N TYR A 789 -29.91 -1.97 42.44
CA TYR A 789 -28.58 -2.55 42.28
C TYR A 789 -28.25 -3.52 43.41
N LYS A 790 -27.79 -4.71 43.04
CA LYS A 790 -27.25 -5.70 43.97
C LYS A 790 -25.98 -6.31 43.42
N SER A 791 -24.97 -6.46 44.26
CA SER A 791 -23.71 -7.11 43.92
C SER A 791 -23.25 -8.05 45.02
N ASN A 792 -22.42 -9.01 44.64
CA ASN A 792 -21.66 -9.87 45.55
C ASN A 792 -20.38 -9.20 46.08
N LEU A 793 -20.11 -7.95 45.68
CA LEU A 793 -18.92 -7.21 46.05
C LEU A 793 -18.94 -6.81 47.54
N ASP A 794 -17.86 -7.13 48.23
CA ASP A 794 -17.55 -6.73 49.60
C ASP A 794 -16.04 -6.46 49.77
N SER A 795 -15.62 -6.06 50.98
CA SER A 795 -14.22 -5.75 51.28
C SER A 795 -13.26 -6.94 51.23
N ASP A 796 -13.77 -8.18 51.32
CA ASP A 796 -13.00 -9.42 51.29
C ASP A 796 -12.88 -10.03 49.88
N CYS A 797 -13.58 -9.45 48.92
CA CYS A 797 -13.60 -9.88 47.52
C CYS A 797 -12.27 -9.68 46.79
N GLY A 798 -11.49 -8.66 47.18
CA GLY A 798 -10.33 -8.24 46.39
C GLY A 798 -9.50 -7.13 47.03
N ILE A 799 -8.52 -6.67 46.26
CA ILE A 799 -7.76 -5.45 46.51
C ILE A 799 -7.70 -4.63 45.22
N ARG A 800 -7.68 -3.31 45.35
CA ARG A 800 -7.36 -2.39 44.25
C ARG A 800 -5.92 -1.90 44.36
N ILE A 801 -5.25 -1.77 43.23
CA ILE A 801 -3.88 -1.31 43.13
C ILE A 801 -3.88 0.18 42.78
N GLY A 802 -3.12 0.96 43.56
CA GLY A 802 -2.75 2.34 43.23
C GLY A 802 -1.23 2.50 43.22
N PHE A 803 -0.72 3.51 42.52
CA PHE A 803 0.73 3.73 42.41
C PHE A 803 1.19 4.93 43.22
N LYS A 804 2.35 4.80 43.89
CA LYS A 804 3.09 5.93 44.44
C LYS A 804 4.03 6.47 43.37
N TYR A 805 3.68 7.60 42.80
CA TYR A 805 4.63 8.40 42.03
C TYR A 805 5.43 9.22 43.03
N ASN A 806 6.68 8.85 43.28
CA ASN A 806 7.63 9.78 43.87
C ASN A 806 7.82 10.89 42.83
N ARG A 807 7.22 12.05 43.07
CA ARG A 807 7.57 13.27 42.33
C ARG A 807 8.95 13.74 42.74
#